data_AF-A0A1V5ILM1-F1
#
_entry.id   AF-A0A1V5ILM1-F1
#
_cell.length_a   1.000
_cell.length_b   1.000
_cell.length_c   1.000
_cell.angle_alpha   90.00
_cell.angle_beta   90.00
_cell.angle_gamma   90.00
#
_symmetry.space_group_name_H-M   'P 1'
#
loop_
_entity.id
_entity.type
_entity.pdbx_description
1 polymer ?
#
loop_
_entity_poly.entity_id
_entity_poly.type
_entity_poly.pdbx_seq_one_letter_code
_entity_poly.pdbx_strand_id
1 'polypeptide(L)'
;MKTRYRVMALVLISTLFLCVALTPCVSAESGEESGSIPHEKKSLEEVKDHIRKQGLHWTAKETSLSTLTPGETLTKTGGNKIDPGTKVSPAEPGKAIVPVVPGGALPASFDWRVNPGNYVTPVRDQGCGDCWAFASAAALESKVKIVKGDATYPVNLSEQQIKCFGHGTCTPWDLVSTFNFLTSTGTPYEACFPYVAGTESGHPACDLARCPCWDQASLTKVTEYLFLSLQPGYSNSLTSDQLKTAIMQYGPVPVYMMVYDDFMYYYAGGVYQHTPASYPVGGHFVTIIGWDDADQAWICKNSWGTGWGEDPYGRSGERGSFRIAYAEPPIDFGYNVIVITTISGPADNTDPIAEAGGPYYGSVDVPVNLTGSGSDTVGDCIVASAWDLDDNGVFETAAPAGVITHTWLDDFIGTIWFRVRDSFGAVSTDAAPVTIGSLTPSITVEEPNGGETYSPGSLLPLRWRYTGIPGSTVRIEAFRGQTVIAVLQEIPLGAGGSGSHTVTIPASLPAGSDYSIRITSISNPAYSDWSNGSFAIVPPTITVVTPNDGGDYAMGEVLPISWNYTGTPGPTVRIDLIRENTVLESVGGIPVGPGGSGFFEGTLPYRIPAGDEYRIRVTSTGYPGCSDTSDTPFTVRSALTVTEPDGGEIWPPGSFQTIRWNYHRDPGSSVLIEALRGTSVIARVSGIPIGSGGNGSYPLTVPAATLPGGEYRIRVTSTRYPTCTDISNSEFTVGNPAQTACTADWQCVAAQCCHATGCINALFQPDCTGIACTLECSGPLDCGAGHCGCVNGTCTVIPGPA
;
A
#
# COMPACT_ATOMS: atom_id res chain seq x y z
N MET A 1 32.14 -39.16 -77.68
CA MET A 1 31.96 -40.49 -77.05
C MET A 1 30.53 -40.55 -76.51
N LYS A 2 29.74 -41.55 -76.93
CA LYS A 2 29.25 -42.68 -76.09
C LYS A 2 28.55 -42.30 -74.76
N THR A 3 27.33 -42.75 -74.40
CA THR A 3 26.21 -43.37 -75.14
C THR A 3 24.96 -43.37 -74.22
N ARG A 4 23.74 -43.06 -74.71
CA ARG A 4 22.54 -43.95 -74.80
C ARG A 4 21.24 -43.17 -75.13
N TYR A 5 20.31 -43.88 -75.77
CA TYR A 5 19.04 -43.38 -76.37
C TYR A 5 17.80 -43.91 -75.63
N ARG A 6 16.69 -43.14 -75.70
CA ARG A 6 15.34 -43.51 -76.23
C ARG A 6 14.46 -42.23 -76.23
N VAL A 7 13.83 -41.71 -77.31
CA VAL A 7 12.91 -42.27 -78.34
C VAL A 7 11.47 -42.41 -77.79
N MET A 8 10.39 -41.82 -78.34
CA MET A 8 10.13 -40.88 -79.49
C MET A 8 8.91 -39.95 -79.14
N ALA A 9 8.25 -39.09 -79.94
CA ALA A 9 7.99 -38.86 -81.39
C ALA A 9 8.00 -37.31 -81.69
N LEU A 10 7.65 -36.65 -82.82
CA LEU A 10 6.87 -36.85 -84.08
C LEU A 10 5.32 -36.85 -83.88
N VAL A 11 4.41 -36.27 -84.71
CA VAL A 11 4.31 -35.74 -86.11
C VAL A 11 3.34 -34.51 -86.08
N LEU A 12 3.49 -33.29 -86.66
CA LEU A 12 3.86 -32.71 -87.99
C LEU A 12 2.67 -32.44 -89.00
N ILE A 13 2.54 -31.17 -89.44
CA ILE A 13 2.23 -30.67 -90.83
C ILE A 13 0.77 -30.48 -91.37
N SER A 14 0.42 -29.19 -91.64
CA SER A 14 -0.31 -28.50 -92.78
C SER A 14 -1.66 -29.04 -93.37
N THR A 15 -2.44 -28.35 -94.26
CA THR A 15 -2.32 -27.11 -95.09
C THR A 15 -3.71 -26.49 -95.46
N LEU A 16 -3.72 -25.30 -96.11
CA LEU A 16 -4.86 -24.56 -96.71
C LEU A 16 -5.82 -25.34 -97.66
N PHE A 17 -7.08 -24.89 -97.81
CA PHE A 17 -7.65 -24.31 -99.06
C PHE A 17 -9.03 -23.58 -98.86
N LEU A 18 -9.79 -23.25 -99.92
CA LEU A 18 -10.63 -22.03 -100.05
C LEU A 18 -12.06 -22.26 -100.67
N CYS A 19 -13.04 -21.40 -100.31
CA CYS A 19 -14.41 -21.21 -100.90
C CYS A 19 -15.40 -22.40 -100.73
N VAL A 20 -16.74 -22.25 -100.69
CA VAL A 20 -17.72 -21.29 -101.29
C VAL A 20 -18.86 -20.93 -100.29
N ALA A 21 -19.63 -19.87 -100.55
CA ALA A 21 -20.67 -19.31 -99.66
C ALA A 21 -22.10 -19.93 -99.79
N LEU A 22 -22.91 -19.74 -98.74
CA LEU A 22 -24.39 -19.71 -98.76
C LEU A 22 -24.90 -18.87 -97.58
N THR A 23 -25.99 -18.12 -97.77
CA THR A 23 -26.69 -17.34 -96.71
C THR A 23 -28.21 -17.53 -96.85
N PRO A 24 -28.93 -17.74 -95.75
CA PRO A 24 -29.88 -16.68 -95.35
C PRO A 24 -30.00 -16.46 -93.83
N CYS A 25 -30.69 -15.37 -93.48
CA CYS A 25 -30.96 -14.82 -92.15
C CYS A 25 -31.40 -15.82 -91.06
N VAL A 26 -30.80 -15.69 -89.87
CA VAL A 26 -31.33 -16.10 -88.55
C VAL A 26 -31.08 -14.94 -87.57
N SER A 27 -31.88 -14.85 -86.50
CA SER A 27 -31.91 -13.74 -85.53
C SER A 27 -30.55 -13.36 -84.93
N ALA A 28 -30.43 -12.09 -84.54
CA ALA A 28 -29.33 -11.62 -83.71
C ALA A 28 -29.52 -12.04 -82.25
N GLU A 29 -28.56 -12.80 -81.72
CA GLU A 29 -28.31 -12.93 -80.28
C GLU A 29 -26.86 -12.47 -80.02
N SER A 30 -26.69 -11.54 -79.08
CA SER A 30 -25.42 -10.90 -78.78
C SER A 30 -24.62 -11.70 -77.74
N GLY A 31 -23.41 -12.15 -78.10
CA GLY A 31 -22.60 -12.99 -77.20
C GLY A 31 -21.18 -13.28 -77.69
N GLU A 32 -20.43 -12.26 -78.12
CA GLU A 32 -18.97 -12.41 -78.29
C GLU A 32 -18.25 -12.17 -76.96
N GLU A 33 -17.71 -13.25 -76.38
CA GLU A 33 -16.75 -13.17 -75.28
C GLU A 33 -15.43 -12.58 -75.80
N SER A 34 -15.17 -11.31 -75.51
CA SER A 34 -13.85 -10.70 -75.77
C SER A 34 -12.82 -11.23 -74.77
N GLY A 35 -12.26 -12.41 -75.05
CA GLY A 35 -11.19 -13.01 -74.28
C GLY A 35 -9.94 -12.13 -74.28
N SER A 36 -9.81 -11.26 -73.27
CA SER A 36 -8.69 -10.33 -73.14
C SER A 36 -7.38 -11.09 -72.90
N ILE A 37 -6.38 -10.82 -73.74
CA ILE A 37 -4.98 -11.20 -73.45
C ILE A 37 -4.62 -10.59 -72.09
N PRO A 38 -4.01 -11.33 -71.14
CA PRO A 38 -3.59 -10.77 -69.87
C PRO A 38 -2.63 -9.60 -70.09
N HIS A 39 -2.98 -8.40 -69.62
CA HIS A 39 -2.08 -7.25 -69.70
C HIS A 39 -0.86 -7.51 -68.79
N GLU A 40 0.29 -7.76 -69.41
CA GLU A 40 1.57 -7.89 -68.72
C GLU A 40 1.97 -6.52 -68.16
N LYS A 41 2.09 -6.42 -66.83
CA LYS A 41 2.43 -5.16 -66.17
C LYS A 41 3.83 -4.69 -66.58
N LYS A 42 3.96 -3.40 -66.85
CA LYS A 42 5.25 -2.76 -67.15
C LYS A 42 6.15 -2.84 -65.92
N SER A 43 7.46 -2.88 -66.13
CA SER A 43 8.41 -2.79 -65.02
C SER A 43 8.45 -1.37 -64.43
N LEU A 44 8.81 -1.29 -63.15
CA LEU A 44 8.99 0.00 -62.45
C LEU A 44 9.98 0.94 -63.17
N GLU A 45 11.04 0.42 -63.77
CA GLU A 45 12.00 1.26 -64.51
C GLU A 45 11.44 1.78 -65.82
N GLU A 46 10.61 1.01 -66.55
CA GLU A 46 9.89 1.51 -67.72
C GLU A 46 8.92 2.63 -67.35
N VAL A 47 8.18 2.50 -66.23
CA VAL A 47 7.28 3.55 -65.74
C VAL A 47 8.07 4.82 -65.38
N LYS A 48 9.17 4.70 -64.63
CA LYS A 48 10.08 5.84 -64.33
C LYS A 48 10.65 6.47 -65.59
N ASP A 49 10.96 5.68 -66.62
CA ASP A 49 11.45 6.18 -67.90
C ASP A 49 10.38 6.97 -68.67
N HIS A 50 9.11 6.54 -68.63
CA HIS A 50 8.00 7.27 -69.24
C HIS A 50 7.72 8.59 -68.51
N ILE A 51 7.67 8.58 -67.16
CA ILE A 51 7.59 9.80 -66.33
C ILE A 51 8.68 10.80 -66.73
N ARG A 52 9.95 10.34 -66.77
CA ARG A 52 11.10 11.19 -67.13
C ARG A 52 11.05 11.71 -68.57
N LYS A 53 10.55 10.94 -69.54
CA LYS A 53 10.44 11.34 -70.96
C LYS A 53 9.29 12.31 -71.23
N GLN A 54 8.20 12.21 -70.48
CA GLN A 54 7.02 13.06 -70.63
C GLN A 54 7.04 14.28 -69.69
N GLY A 55 7.97 14.34 -68.73
CA GLY A 55 8.12 15.46 -67.79
C GLY A 55 7.09 15.48 -66.66
N LEU A 56 6.49 14.33 -66.33
CA LEU A 56 5.41 14.25 -65.33
C LEU A 56 5.92 14.46 -63.91
N HIS A 57 5.08 15.07 -63.06
CA HIS A 57 5.46 15.55 -61.73
C HIS A 57 5.14 14.57 -60.58
N TRP A 58 5.26 13.26 -60.83
CA TRP A 58 5.06 12.20 -59.83
C TRP A 58 6.19 11.16 -59.78
N THR A 59 6.23 10.40 -58.70
CA THR A 59 7.30 9.45 -58.36
C THR A 59 6.78 8.02 -58.33
N ALA A 60 7.41 7.13 -59.10
CA ALA A 60 7.14 5.70 -59.11
C ALA A 60 8.11 4.91 -58.20
N LYS A 61 7.57 4.00 -57.37
CA LYS A 61 8.30 3.04 -56.51
C LYS A 61 7.50 1.74 -56.36
N GLU A 62 8.12 0.66 -55.90
CA GLU A 62 7.37 -0.51 -55.41
C GLU A 62 6.47 -0.11 -54.22
N THR A 63 5.29 -0.71 -54.13
CA THR A 63 4.23 -0.48 -53.13
C THR A 63 3.67 -1.81 -52.63
N SER A 64 2.72 -1.79 -51.69
CA SER A 64 1.97 -2.99 -51.29
C SER A 64 1.20 -3.67 -52.44
N LEU A 65 0.97 -2.99 -53.57
CA LEU A 65 0.20 -3.51 -54.70
C LEU A 65 1.05 -4.01 -55.87
N SER A 66 2.36 -3.70 -55.90
CA SER A 66 3.21 -4.00 -57.06
C SER A 66 3.34 -5.49 -57.37
N THR A 67 3.07 -6.38 -56.40
CA THR A 67 3.12 -7.84 -56.56
C THR A 67 1.84 -8.47 -57.07
N LEU A 68 0.71 -7.76 -57.14
CA LEU A 68 -0.58 -8.32 -57.53
C LEU A 68 -0.55 -8.98 -58.91
N THR A 69 -1.35 -10.04 -59.06
CA THR A 69 -1.68 -10.67 -60.34
C THR A 69 -2.80 -9.92 -61.05
N PRO A 70 -3.01 -10.12 -62.37
CA PRO A 70 -4.11 -9.47 -63.09
C PRO A 70 -5.51 -9.78 -62.51
N GLY A 71 -5.71 -10.94 -61.89
CA GLY A 71 -6.98 -11.31 -61.26
C GLY A 71 -7.24 -10.59 -59.93
N GLU A 72 -6.21 -10.43 -59.09
CA GLU A 72 -6.32 -9.67 -57.84
C GLU A 72 -6.43 -8.16 -58.11
N THR A 73 -5.73 -7.67 -59.14
CA THR A 73 -5.84 -6.30 -59.67
C THR A 73 -7.30 -6.02 -60.05
N LEU A 74 -7.86 -6.86 -60.92
CA LEU A 74 -9.26 -6.81 -61.37
C LEU A 74 -10.25 -6.86 -60.20
N THR A 75 -9.95 -7.64 -59.16
CA THR A 75 -10.77 -7.71 -57.94
C THR A 75 -10.69 -6.43 -57.11
N LYS A 76 -9.51 -5.82 -56.96
CA LYS A 76 -9.31 -4.61 -56.13
C LYS A 76 -9.78 -3.32 -56.83
N THR A 77 -9.85 -3.31 -58.17
CA THR A 77 -10.51 -2.27 -59.01
C THR A 77 -11.97 -2.60 -59.35
N GLY A 78 -12.59 -3.60 -58.71
CA GLY A 78 -14.00 -3.96 -58.94
C GLY A 78 -14.33 -4.50 -60.35
N GLY A 79 -13.40 -4.50 -61.30
CA GLY A 79 -13.50 -5.22 -62.57
C GLY A 79 -13.25 -4.36 -63.82
N ASN A 80 -13.14 -5.04 -64.97
CA ASN A 80 -12.96 -4.45 -66.32
C ASN A 80 -14.21 -3.70 -66.82
N LYS A 81 -15.14 -3.34 -65.93
CA LYS A 81 -16.33 -2.56 -66.24
C LYS A 81 -15.99 -1.08 -66.03
N ILE A 82 -15.79 -0.37 -67.13
CA ILE A 82 -16.01 1.08 -67.15
C ILE A 82 -17.44 1.31 -66.63
N ASP A 83 -17.66 2.29 -65.74
CA ASP A 83 -19.03 2.76 -65.49
C ASP A 83 -19.59 3.18 -66.86
N PRO A 84 -20.72 2.62 -67.36
CA PRO A 84 -21.22 2.88 -68.72
C PRO A 84 -21.61 4.35 -69.00
N GLY A 85 -21.34 5.24 -68.05
CA GLY A 85 -22.26 6.26 -67.58
C GLY A 85 -23.56 5.61 -67.15
N THR A 86 -24.04 5.95 -65.95
CA THR A 86 -25.50 5.95 -65.77
C THR A 86 -26.09 6.97 -66.75
N LYS A 87 -26.49 6.49 -67.94
CA LYS A 87 -27.38 7.24 -68.84
C LYS A 87 -28.57 7.66 -68.01
N VAL A 88 -28.61 8.94 -67.66
CA VAL A 88 -29.52 9.47 -66.65
C VAL A 88 -30.93 9.02 -66.97
N SER A 89 -31.43 8.04 -66.21
CA SER A 89 -32.80 7.60 -66.31
C SER A 89 -33.65 8.81 -65.94
N PRO A 90 -34.65 9.21 -66.74
CA PRO A 90 -35.52 10.34 -66.42
C PRO A 90 -36.51 9.91 -65.32
N ALA A 91 -35.98 9.72 -64.12
CA ALA A 91 -36.62 9.03 -63.00
C ALA A 91 -36.51 9.85 -61.71
N GLU A 92 -37.46 10.78 -61.57
CA GLU A 92 -37.86 11.45 -60.33
C GLU A 92 -36.86 12.44 -59.67
N PRO A 93 -37.36 13.44 -58.92
CA PRO A 93 -36.58 14.64 -58.61
C PRO A 93 -35.72 14.49 -57.35
N GLY A 94 -34.42 14.30 -57.56
CA GLY A 94 -33.44 14.96 -56.68
C GLY A 94 -33.76 16.46 -56.64
N LYS A 95 -33.84 17.03 -55.42
CA LYS A 95 -34.31 18.42 -55.22
C LYS A 95 -33.52 19.39 -56.10
N ALA A 96 -34.22 20.42 -56.59
CA ALA A 96 -33.69 21.42 -57.51
C ALA A 96 -32.28 21.88 -57.10
N ILE A 97 -31.36 21.91 -58.07
CA ILE A 97 -29.96 22.29 -57.88
C ILE A 97 -29.91 23.57 -57.03
N VAL A 98 -29.53 23.44 -55.76
CA VAL A 98 -29.03 24.57 -54.98
C VAL A 98 -27.78 24.98 -55.73
N PRO A 99 -27.74 26.18 -56.37
CA PRO A 99 -26.53 26.58 -57.04
C PRO A 99 -25.46 26.67 -55.97
N VAL A 100 -24.41 25.88 -56.10
CA VAL A 100 -23.21 26.02 -55.28
C VAL A 100 -22.53 27.30 -55.76
N VAL A 101 -23.01 28.44 -55.25
CA VAL A 101 -22.52 29.77 -55.60
C VAL A 101 -21.23 29.99 -54.82
N PRO A 102 -20.09 30.31 -55.49
CA PRO A 102 -18.88 30.70 -54.79
C PRO A 102 -19.15 31.93 -53.91
N GLY A 103 -19.17 31.72 -52.59
CA GLY A 103 -19.55 32.73 -51.60
C GLY A 103 -18.49 33.82 -51.34
N GLY A 104 -17.33 33.73 -52.02
CA GLY A 104 -16.19 34.61 -51.87
C GLY A 104 -15.00 34.11 -52.70
N ALA A 105 -13.83 34.70 -52.47
CA ALA A 105 -12.59 34.19 -53.05
C ALA A 105 -12.18 32.88 -52.36
N LEU A 106 -11.93 31.83 -53.15
CA LEU A 106 -11.45 30.54 -52.67
C LEU A 106 -9.97 30.61 -52.27
N PRO A 107 -9.51 29.82 -51.28
CA PRO A 107 -8.09 29.69 -50.99
C PRO A 107 -7.38 28.93 -52.12
N ALA A 108 -6.11 29.27 -52.38
CA ALA A 108 -5.29 28.59 -53.39
C ALA A 108 -4.93 27.14 -53.03
N SER A 109 -5.11 26.73 -51.77
CA SER A 109 -4.89 25.36 -51.31
C SER A 109 -5.79 25.08 -50.12
N PHE A 110 -6.38 23.89 -50.06
CA PHE A 110 -7.23 23.46 -48.95
C PHE A 110 -7.12 21.94 -48.77
N ASP A 111 -7.08 21.47 -47.53
CA ASP A 111 -6.98 20.03 -47.21
C ASP A 111 -7.61 19.76 -45.84
N TRP A 112 -8.67 18.95 -45.82
CA TRP A 112 -9.41 18.55 -44.62
C TRP A 112 -8.58 17.77 -43.58
N ARG A 113 -7.32 17.40 -43.88
CA ARG A 113 -6.38 16.78 -42.91
C ARG A 113 -5.63 17.80 -42.04
N VAL A 114 -5.61 19.07 -42.42
CA VAL A 114 -4.83 20.13 -41.74
C VAL A 114 -5.57 21.45 -41.58
N ASN A 115 -6.54 21.76 -42.44
CA ASN A 115 -7.25 23.04 -42.47
C ASN A 115 -8.77 22.81 -42.29
N PRO A 116 -9.39 23.22 -41.17
CA PRO A 116 -8.83 23.85 -39.97
C PRO A 116 -8.27 22.84 -38.92
N GLY A 117 -8.29 21.54 -39.23
CA GLY A 117 -7.80 20.44 -38.39
C GLY A 117 -7.86 19.13 -39.19
N ASN A 118 -7.69 17.97 -38.55
CA ASN A 118 -7.83 16.67 -39.23
C ASN A 118 -9.27 16.11 -39.15
N TYR A 119 -10.11 16.58 -40.07
CA TYR A 119 -11.48 16.12 -40.26
C TYR A 119 -11.58 14.84 -41.09
N VAL A 120 -10.46 14.23 -41.49
CA VAL A 120 -10.43 12.97 -42.26
C VAL A 120 -10.04 11.82 -41.32
N THR A 121 -10.69 10.66 -41.48
CA THR A 121 -10.33 9.42 -40.78
C THR A 121 -9.08 8.75 -41.37
N PRO A 122 -8.38 7.87 -40.62
CA PRO A 122 -7.23 7.13 -41.13
C PRO A 122 -7.49 6.37 -42.45
N VAL A 123 -6.43 6.07 -43.19
CA VAL A 123 -6.52 5.24 -44.41
C VAL A 123 -6.86 3.80 -44.03
N ARG A 124 -7.81 3.20 -44.75
CA ARG A 124 -8.26 1.81 -44.63
C ARG A 124 -7.78 0.99 -45.83
N ASP A 125 -7.85 -0.34 -45.77
CA ASP A 125 -7.48 -1.21 -46.91
C ASP A 125 -8.64 -2.14 -47.29
N GLN A 126 -9.11 -2.01 -48.54
CA GLN A 126 -10.17 -2.83 -49.11
C GLN A 126 -9.63 -4.21 -49.54
N GLY A 127 -10.34 -5.28 -49.19
CA GLY A 127 -10.02 -6.64 -49.62
C GLY A 127 -10.47 -6.98 -51.04
N CYS A 128 -11.52 -6.33 -51.55
CA CYS A 128 -12.03 -6.51 -52.92
C CYS A 128 -12.60 -5.18 -53.47
N GLY A 129 -13.49 -5.21 -54.46
CA GLY A 129 -14.03 -4.06 -55.20
C GLY A 129 -14.94 -3.11 -54.42
N ASP A 130 -14.76 -2.99 -53.12
CA ASP A 130 -15.61 -2.25 -52.17
C ASP A 130 -15.36 -0.73 -52.15
N CYS A 131 -14.55 -0.20 -53.07
CA CYS A 131 -14.12 1.20 -53.11
C CYS A 131 -15.27 2.23 -53.01
N TRP A 132 -16.43 1.91 -53.58
CA TRP A 132 -17.67 2.70 -53.49
C TRP A 132 -18.16 2.85 -52.04
N ALA A 133 -18.04 1.81 -51.21
CA ALA A 133 -18.38 1.83 -49.79
C ALA A 133 -17.34 2.62 -48.99
N PHE A 134 -16.04 2.37 -49.22
CA PHE A 134 -14.96 3.11 -48.55
C PHE A 134 -14.96 4.62 -48.86
N ALA A 135 -15.16 5.00 -50.13
CA ALA A 135 -15.23 6.41 -50.51
C ALA A 135 -16.45 7.12 -49.90
N SER A 136 -17.60 6.42 -49.83
CA SER A 136 -18.83 6.93 -49.21
C SER A 136 -18.71 7.05 -47.69
N ALA A 137 -18.13 6.04 -47.02
CA ALA A 137 -17.87 6.07 -45.59
C ALA A 137 -16.90 7.20 -45.23
N ALA A 138 -15.76 7.33 -45.92
CA ALA A 138 -14.78 8.38 -45.66
C ALA A 138 -15.36 9.80 -45.79
N ALA A 139 -16.28 10.03 -46.73
CA ALA A 139 -17.01 11.29 -46.83
C ALA A 139 -18.01 11.48 -45.69
N LEU A 140 -18.75 10.43 -45.32
CA LEU A 140 -19.75 10.47 -44.24
C LEU A 140 -19.11 10.66 -42.86
N GLU A 141 -18.01 9.98 -42.57
CA GLU A 141 -17.19 10.17 -41.36
C GLU A 141 -16.67 11.61 -41.26
N SER A 142 -16.12 12.13 -42.36
CA SER A 142 -15.64 13.50 -42.40
C SER A 142 -16.79 14.50 -42.21
N LYS A 143 -17.98 14.21 -42.77
CA LYS A 143 -19.20 14.97 -42.54
C LYS A 143 -19.64 14.94 -41.07
N VAL A 144 -19.54 13.79 -40.40
CA VAL A 144 -19.82 13.67 -38.95
C VAL A 144 -18.91 14.59 -38.16
N LYS A 145 -17.58 14.51 -38.36
CA LYS A 145 -16.62 15.42 -37.69
C LYS A 145 -16.95 16.90 -37.93
N ILE A 146 -17.24 17.27 -39.18
CA ILE A 146 -17.59 18.65 -39.55
C ILE A 146 -18.89 19.11 -38.86
N VAL A 147 -19.91 18.27 -38.79
CA VAL A 147 -21.21 18.60 -38.16
C VAL A 147 -21.14 18.62 -36.63
N LYS A 148 -20.32 17.76 -36.01
CA LYS A 148 -20.00 17.80 -34.57
C LYS A 148 -19.08 19.00 -34.22
N GLY A 149 -18.39 19.56 -35.21
CA GLY A 149 -17.43 20.66 -35.06
C GLY A 149 -16.04 20.22 -34.60
N ASP A 150 -15.82 18.92 -34.38
CA ASP A 150 -14.65 18.36 -33.71
C ASP A 150 -13.85 17.43 -34.63
N ALA A 151 -12.57 17.75 -34.82
CA ALA A 151 -11.63 16.93 -35.59
C ALA A 151 -11.18 15.66 -34.84
N THR A 152 -11.27 15.64 -33.50
CA THR A 152 -10.87 14.51 -32.66
C THR A 152 -11.97 13.48 -32.44
N TYR A 153 -13.22 13.81 -32.81
CA TYR A 153 -14.39 12.95 -32.65
C TYR A 153 -14.15 11.53 -33.21
N PRO A 154 -14.34 10.45 -32.42
CA PRO A 154 -13.86 9.10 -32.72
C PRO A 154 -14.78 8.33 -33.68
N VAL A 155 -15.19 8.94 -34.79
CA VAL A 155 -16.02 8.29 -35.81
C VAL A 155 -15.18 7.33 -36.68
N ASN A 156 -15.69 6.10 -36.83
CA ASN A 156 -15.17 5.04 -37.70
C ASN A 156 -16.38 4.20 -38.12
N LEU A 157 -16.84 4.31 -39.37
CA LEU A 157 -18.11 3.76 -39.84
C LEU A 157 -17.93 2.45 -40.61
N SER A 158 -18.92 1.56 -40.52
CA SER A 158 -18.87 0.27 -41.21
C SER A 158 -19.04 0.43 -42.73
N GLU A 159 -17.99 0.17 -43.50
CA GLU A 159 -18.10 -0.08 -44.94
C GLU A 159 -18.76 -1.44 -45.20
N GLN A 160 -18.68 -2.37 -44.25
CA GLN A 160 -19.24 -3.72 -44.37
C GLN A 160 -20.77 -3.74 -44.36
N GLN A 161 -21.43 -2.90 -43.55
CA GLN A 161 -22.89 -2.75 -43.61
C GLN A 161 -23.34 -2.14 -44.95
N ILE A 162 -22.62 -1.09 -45.40
CA ILE A 162 -22.84 -0.46 -46.71
C ILE A 162 -22.67 -1.49 -47.84
N LYS A 163 -21.64 -2.33 -47.74
CA LYS A 163 -21.40 -3.47 -48.63
C LYS A 163 -22.56 -4.47 -48.58
N CYS A 164 -22.69 -5.20 -47.47
CA CYS A 164 -23.59 -6.34 -47.31
C CYS A 164 -25.05 -6.07 -47.67
N PHE A 165 -25.56 -4.87 -47.39
CA PHE A 165 -26.98 -4.54 -47.57
C PHE A 165 -27.26 -3.36 -48.51
N GLY A 166 -26.21 -2.66 -48.96
CA GLY A 166 -26.31 -1.71 -50.07
C GLY A 166 -26.24 -2.40 -51.44
N HIS A 167 -25.22 -3.24 -51.69
CA HIS A 167 -25.02 -3.88 -53.01
C HIS A 167 -24.41 -5.28 -52.98
N GLY A 168 -24.74 -6.08 -54.00
CA GLY A 168 -24.64 -7.53 -53.93
C GLY A 168 -23.23 -8.16 -53.82
N THR A 169 -22.18 -7.52 -54.32
CA THR A 169 -20.94 -8.22 -54.74
C THR A 169 -19.68 -7.36 -54.66
N CYS A 170 -18.51 -8.00 -54.63
CA CYS A 170 -17.17 -7.43 -54.83
C CYS A 170 -16.90 -6.88 -56.25
N THR A 171 -17.95 -6.67 -57.05
CA THR A 171 -17.93 -6.13 -58.42
C THR A 171 -19.05 -5.07 -58.54
N PRO A 172 -18.92 -4.07 -59.42
CA PRO A 172 -19.04 -2.68 -59.01
C PRO A 172 -20.47 -2.16 -59.13
N TRP A 173 -20.84 -1.31 -58.18
CA TRP A 173 -22.13 -0.63 -58.11
C TRP A 173 -21.95 0.86 -57.81
N ASP A 174 -22.99 1.65 -58.06
CA ASP A 174 -22.88 3.10 -58.18
C ASP A 174 -23.06 3.85 -56.85
N LEU A 175 -22.51 5.07 -56.80
CA LEU A 175 -22.61 5.94 -55.63
C LEU A 175 -24.04 6.44 -55.36
N VAL A 176 -24.90 6.65 -56.37
CA VAL A 176 -26.28 7.15 -56.14
C VAL A 176 -27.08 6.12 -55.34
N SER A 177 -27.03 4.86 -55.76
CA SER A 177 -27.66 3.74 -55.06
C SER A 177 -27.05 3.51 -53.68
N THR A 178 -25.74 3.69 -53.53
CA THR A 178 -25.04 3.65 -52.22
C THR A 178 -25.55 4.75 -51.27
N PHE A 179 -25.70 5.98 -51.76
CA PHE A 179 -26.21 7.09 -50.97
C PHE A 179 -27.72 7.00 -50.72
N ASN A 180 -28.48 6.35 -51.59
CA ASN A 180 -29.87 5.96 -51.31
C ASN A 180 -29.97 4.96 -50.15
N PHE A 181 -29.08 3.96 -50.07
CA PHE A 181 -28.98 3.05 -48.92
C PHE A 181 -28.57 3.79 -47.63
N LEU A 182 -27.60 4.71 -47.71
CA LEU A 182 -27.23 5.56 -46.58
C LEU A 182 -28.35 6.52 -46.14
N THR A 183 -29.34 6.77 -47.00
CA THR A 183 -30.52 7.60 -46.69
C THR A 183 -31.64 6.80 -46.04
N SER A 184 -31.95 5.60 -46.55
CA SER A 184 -32.98 4.72 -45.98
C SER A 184 -32.48 4.00 -44.71
N THR A 185 -31.37 3.28 -44.82
CA THR A 185 -30.80 2.45 -43.75
C THR A 185 -29.79 3.24 -42.94
N GLY A 186 -28.79 3.83 -43.58
CA GLY A 186 -27.58 4.33 -42.90
C GLY A 186 -26.57 3.23 -42.60
N THR A 187 -25.53 3.56 -41.83
CA THR A 187 -24.48 2.62 -41.40
C THR A 187 -24.12 2.82 -39.92
N PRO A 188 -23.84 1.76 -39.14
CA PRO A 188 -23.32 1.87 -37.78
C PRO A 188 -21.84 2.27 -37.77
N TYR A 189 -21.28 2.38 -36.56
CA TYR A 189 -19.84 2.28 -36.38
C TYR A 189 -19.29 0.90 -36.78
N GLU A 190 -18.03 0.87 -37.20
CA GLU A 190 -17.27 -0.34 -37.55
C GLU A 190 -17.26 -1.39 -36.43
N ALA A 191 -17.16 -0.97 -35.16
CA ALA A 191 -17.11 -1.92 -34.05
C ALA A 191 -18.41 -2.72 -33.89
N CYS A 192 -19.57 -2.17 -34.30
CA CYS A 192 -20.81 -2.94 -34.33
C CYS A 192 -20.95 -3.85 -35.57
N PHE A 193 -20.25 -3.56 -36.67
CA PHE A 193 -20.28 -4.37 -37.88
C PHE A 193 -18.93 -4.34 -38.61
N PRO A 194 -17.94 -5.15 -38.19
CA PRO A 194 -16.55 -5.03 -38.66
C PRO A 194 -16.36 -5.41 -40.14
N TYR A 195 -15.39 -4.78 -40.81
CA TYR A 195 -15.00 -5.13 -42.17
C TYR A 195 -14.34 -6.50 -42.31
N VAL A 196 -14.86 -7.30 -43.25
CA VAL A 196 -14.37 -8.65 -43.56
C VAL A 196 -14.03 -8.74 -45.04
N ALA A 197 -12.74 -8.60 -45.35
CA ALA A 197 -12.17 -8.70 -46.69
C ALA A 197 -12.67 -9.93 -47.47
N GLY A 198 -12.99 -9.73 -48.77
CA GLY A 198 -13.35 -10.82 -49.68
C GLY A 198 -14.75 -11.44 -49.50
N THR A 199 -15.57 -10.96 -48.56
CA THR A 199 -17.00 -11.33 -48.45
C THR A 199 -17.86 -10.69 -49.55
N GLU A 200 -19.08 -11.19 -49.76
CA GLU A 200 -20.10 -10.60 -50.65
C GLU A 200 -21.48 -10.58 -49.96
N SER A 201 -22.50 -9.91 -50.53
CA SER A 201 -23.86 -9.96 -49.98
C SER A 201 -24.43 -11.37 -50.03
N GLY A 202 -25.26 -11.74 -49.05
CA GLY A 202 -25.74 -13.12 -48.88
C GLY A 202 -24.67 -14.11 -48.40
N HIS A 203 -23.40 -13.71 -48.28
CA HIS A 203 -22.41 -14.50 -47.54
C HIS A 203 -22.78 -14.51 -46.05
N PRO A 204 -22.70 -15.65 -45.32
CA PRO A 204 -23.13 -15.73 -43.92
C PRO A 204 -22.49 -14.71 -42.97
N ALA A 205 -21.28 -14.23 -43.28
CA ALA A 205 -20.64 -13.14 -42.53
C ALA A 205 -21.48 -11.85 -42.47
N CYS A 206 -22.33 -11.58 -43.47
CA CYS A 206 -23.22 -10.41 -43.48
C CYS A 206 -24.36 -10.48 -42.45
N ASP A 207 -24.74 -11.67 -41.97
CA ASP A 207 -25.67 -11.79 -40.84
C ASP A 207 -24.95 -12.04 -39.52
N LEU A 208 -23.76 -12.65 -39.54
CA LEU A 208 -22.97 -13.02 -38.36
C LEU A 208 -22.07 -11.89 -37.80
N ALA A 209 -21.76 -10.85 -38.58
CA ALA A 209 -20.88 -9.76 -38.15
C ALA A 209 -21.60 -8.64 -37.36
N ARG A 210 -22.91 -8.75 -37.13
CA ARG A 210 -23.70 -7.78 -36.35
C ARG A 210 -23.41 -7.87 -34.85
N CYS A 211 -23.30 -6.73 -34.18
CA CYS A 211 -23.11 -6.68 -32.73
C CYS A 211 -24.34 -7.13 -31.91
N PRO A 212 -24.17 -7.51 -30.63
CA PRO A 212 -25.26 -8.01 -29.78
C PRO A 212 -26.45 -7.05 -29.63
N CYS A 213 -26.21 -5.74 -29.72
CA CYS A 213 -27.21 -4.67 -29.63
C CYS A 213 -27.69 -4.15 -31.00
N TRP A 214 -27.51 -4.92 -32.08
CA TRP A 214 -27.84 -4.51 -33.45
C TRP A 214 -29.18 -3.76 -33.62
N ASP A 215 -30.26 -4.28 -33.03
CA ASP A 215 -31.62 -3.71 -33.14
C ASP A 215 -31.76 -2.32 -32.46
N GLN A 216 -30.74 -1.87 -31.73
CA GLN A 216 -30.64 -0.57 -31.06
C GLN A 216 -29.42 0.26 -31.51
N ALA A 217 -28.58 -0.27 -32.41
CA ALA A 217 -27.30 0.33 -32.77
C ALA A 217 -27.45 1.74 -33.37
N SER A 218 -26.50 2.63 -33.05
CA SER A 218 -26.54 4.02 -33.55
C SER A 218 -26.15 4.09 -35.02
N LEU A 219 -27.13 4.35 -35.89
CA LEU A 219 -26.95 4.46 -37.33
C LEU A 219 -26.71 5.91 -37.75
N THR A 220 -25.59 6.16 -38.45
CA THR A 220 -25.35 7.40 -39.17
C THR A 220 -26.09 7.35 -40.50
N LYS A 221 -26.96 8.33 -40.76
CA LYS A 221 -27.72 8.44 -42.02
C LYS A 221 -27.36 9.71 -42.77
N VAL A 222 -27.40 9.63 -44.09
CA VAL A 222 -27.48 10.80 -44.96
C VAL A 222 -28.94 11.25 -45.00
N THR A 223 -29.22 12.53 -44.78
CA THR A 223 -30.60 13.04 -44.85
C THR A 223 -30.86 13.78 -46.15
N GLU A 224 -29.85 14.46 -46.72
CA GLU A 224 -29.89 14.99 -48.09
C GLU A 224 -28.48 14.94 -48.73
N TYR A 225 -28.43 14.64 -50.04
CA TYR A 225 -27.22 14.70 -50.86
C TYR A 225 -27.52 15.25 -52.25
N LEU A 226 -26.47 15.66 -52.97
CA LEU A 226 -26.51 16.08 -54.39
C LEU A 226 -25.68 15.12 -55.24
N PHE A 227 -26.12 14.88 -56.49
CA PHE A 227 -25.41 14.08 -57.49
C PHE A 227 -24.99 14.93 -58.69
N LEU A 228 -23.68 15.05 -58.90
CA LEU A 228 -23.03 16.08 -59.71
C LEU A 228 -21.94 15.45 -60.61
N SER A 229 -21.40 16.23 -61.55
CA SER A 229 -20.32 15.79 -62.45
C SER A 229 -19.33 16.93 -62.70
N LEU A 230 -18.04 16.62 -62.88
CA LEU A 230 -17.06 17.56 -63.46
C LEU A 230 -17.04 17.53 -65.00
N GLN A 231 -17.65 16.53 -65.64
CA GLN A 231 -17.63 16.43 -67.11
C GLN A 231 -18.51 17.52 -67.74
N PRO A 232 -17.97 18.39 -68.61
CA PRO A 232 -18.75 19.45 -69.24
C PRO A 232 -19.88 18.92 -70.15
N GLY A 233 -21.05 19.58 -70.09
CA GLY A 233 -22.17 19.36 -71.01
C GLY A 233 -23.36 18.59 -70.42
N TYR A 234 -23.24 18.09 -69.18
CA TYR A 234 -24.32 17.43 -68.45
C TYR A 234 -25.17 18.46 -67.67
N SER A 235 -26.44 18.17 -67.43
CA SER A 235 -27.35 19.07 -66.70
C SER A 235 -26.96 19.28 -65.22
N ASN A 236 -26.13 18.40 -64.67
CA ASN A 236 -25.55 18.48 -63.32
C ASN A 236 -24.03 18.74 -63.32
N SER A 237 -23.49 19.35 -64.40
CA SER A 237 -22.09 19.76 -64.47
C SER A 237 -21.75 20.83 -63.42
N LEU A 238 -20.56 20.75 -62.83
CA LEU A 238 -19.94 21.80 -62.04
C LEU A 238 -18.64 22.30 -62.70
N THR A 239 -18.29 23.55 -62.42
CA THR A 239 -16.92 24.05 -62.58
C THR A 239 -16.06 23.65 -61.37
N SER A 240 -14.73 23.64 -61.53
CA SER A 240 -13.79 23.34 -60.43
C SER A 240 -14.01 24.24 -59.21
N ASP A 241 -14.29 25.52 -59.39
CA ASP A 241 -14.54 26.46 -58.28
C ASP A 241 -15.84 26.15 -57.52
N GLN A 242 -16.87 25.63 -58.21
CA GLN A 242 -18.08 25.15 -57.53
C GLN A 242 -17.79 23.87 -56.74
N LEU A 243 -16.94 22.98 -57.25
CA LEU A 243 -16.54 21.79 -56.50
C LEU A 243 -15.67 22.15 -55.28
N LYS A 244 -14.70 23.07 -55.42
CA LYS A 244 -13.93 23.64 -54.30
C LYS A 244 -14.84 24.25 -53.24
N THR A 245 -15.85 25.02 -53.67
CA THR A 245 -16.88 25.59 -52.78
C THR A 245 -17.65 24.49 -52.06
N ALA A 246 -18.06 23.42 -52.77
CA ALA A 246 -18.75 22.29 -52.16
C ALA A 246 -17.87 21.55 -51.13
N ILE A 247 -16.59 21.32 -51.44
CA ILE A 247 -15.62 20.68 -50.54
C ILE A 247 -15.48 21.47 -49.23
N MET A 248 -15.38 22.81 -49.30
CA MET A 248 -15.32 23.65 -48.09
C MET A 248 -16.66 23.70 -47.32
N GLN A 249 -17.78 23.82 -48.03
CA GLN A 249 -19.09 24.08 -47.42
C GLN A 249 -19.72 22.81 -46.83
N TYR A 250 -19.49 21.66 -47.46
CA TYR A 250 -20.19 20.42 -47.14
C TYR A 250 -19.27 19.29 -46.65
N GLY A 251 -17.96 19.35 -46.94
CA GLY A 251 -16.98 18.32 -46.58
C GLY A 251 -16.44 17.55 -47.79
N PRO A 252 -15.57 16.55 -47.56
CA PRO A 252 -15.03 15.69 -48.62
C PRO A 252 -16.10 15.03 -49.50
N VAL A 253 -15.78 14.85 -50.79
CA VAL A 253 -16.73 14.42 -51.82
C VAL A 253 -16.28 13.11 -52.49
N PRO A 254 -17.10 12.04 -52.49
CA PRO A 254 -16.84 10.83 -53.27
C PRO A 254 -16.87 11.13 -54.77
N VAL A 255 -15.97 10.51 -55.53
CA VAL A 255 -15.83 10.69 -56.99
C VAL A 255 -15.34 9.39 -57.64
N TYR A 256 -15.69 9.18 -58.91
CA TYR A 256 -15.17 8.10 -59.75
C TYR A 256 -13.88 8.50 -60.48
N MET A 257 -12.98 7.53 -60.65
CA MET A 257 -11.81 7.61 -61.52
C MET A 257 -11.58 6.30 -62.31
N MET A 258 -10.89 6.42 -63.44
CA MET A 258 -10.25 5.30 -64.13
C MET A 258 -8.88 5.03 -63.49
N VAL A 259 -8.58 3.77 -63.21
CA VAL A 259 -7.28 3.35 -62.66
C VAL A 259 -6.41 2.75 -63.76
N TYR A 260 -5.16 3.19 -63.82
CA TYR A 260 -4.16 2.71 -64.76
C TYR A 260 -3.08 1.87 -64.07
N ASP A 261 -2.38 1.03 -64.85
CA ASP A 261 -1.37 0.11 -64.33
C ASP A 261 -0.19 0.82 -63.64
N ASP A 262 0.24 1.97 -64.17
CA ASP A 262 1.32 2.77 -63.59
C ASP A 262 0.93 3.46 -62.27
N PHE A 263 -0.30 3.93 -62.14
CA PHE A 263 -0.87 4.42 -60.87
C PHE A 263 -0.97 3.30 -59.81
N MET A 264 -1.66 2.21 -60.15
CA MET A 264 -2.04 1.20 -59.18
C MET A 264 -0.83 0.49 -58.60
N TYR A 265 0.09 0.05 -59.45
CA TYR A 265 1.25 -0.71 -58.97
C TYR A 265 2.31 0.20 -58.35
N TYR A 266 2.48 1.44 -58.83
CA TYR A 266 3.74 2.18 -58.58
C TYR A 266 3.62 3.62 -58.05
N TYR A 267 2.44 4.23 -57.98
CA TYR A 267 2.33 5.62 -57.49
C TYR A 267 2.77 5.73 -56.02
N ALA A 268 3.72 6.63 -55.75
CA ALA A 268 4.32 6.86 -54.44
C ALA A 268 4.52 8.35 -54.07
N GLY A 269 3.88 9.26 -54.81
CA GLY A 269 3.80 10.70 -54.47
C GLY A 269 4.05 11.68 -55.61
N GLY A 270 3.58 12.92 -55.41
CA GLY A 270 3.55 13.99 -56.42
C GLY A 270 2.25 14.05 -57.21
N VAL A 271 2.16 14.94 -58.20
CA VAL A 271 0.93 15.17 -58.97
C VAL A 271 0.81 14.11 -60.07
N TYR A 272 -0.10 13.17 -59.89
CA TYR A 272 -0.34 12.10 -60.84
C TYR A 272 -1.01 12.61 -62.13
N GLN A 273 -0.51 12.09 -63.25
CA GLN A 273 -1.14 12.01 -64.56
C GLN A 273 -0.72 10.68 -65.20
N HIS A 274 -1.60 10.01 -65.93
CA HIS A 274 -1.25 8.73 -66.54
C HIS A 274 -0.17 8.86 -67.63
N THR A 275 0.76 7.90 -67.72
CA THR A 275 1.72 7.90 -68.82
C THR A 275 1.05 7.50 -70.14
N PRO A 276 1.40 8.06 -71.31
CA PRO A 276 0.74 7.71 -72.59
C PRO A 276 0.95 6.26 -73.09
N ALA A 277 1.61 5.42 -72.30
CA ALA A 277 1.76 3.98 -72.54
C ALA A 277 0.97 3.14 -71.53
N SER A 278 0.41 3.73 -70.48
CA SER A 278 -0.31 3.02 -69.44
C SER A 278 -1.60 2.39 -69.95
N TYR A 279 -2.13 1.43 -69.19
CA TYR A 279 -3.30 0.65 -69.56
C TYR A 279 -4.37 0.73 -68.46
N PRO A 280 -5.65 0.97 -68.78
CA PRO A 280 -6.72 1.01 -67.80
C PRO A 280 -7.00 -0.39 -67.22
N VAL A 281 -6.92 -0.53 -65.90
CA VAL A 281 -7.09 -1.79 -65.16
C VAL A 281 -8.36 -1.85 -64.31
N GLY A 282 -9.22 -0.84 -64.39
CA GLY A 282 -10.59 -0.85 -63.85
C GLY A 282 -11.09 0.52 -63.40
N GLY A 283 -12.38 0.61 -63.08
CA GLY A 283 -12.96 1.79 -62.45
C GLY A 283 -12.70 1.80 -60.94
N HIS A 284 -12.74 2.97 -60.31
CA HIS A 284 -12.49 3.08 -58.87
C HIS A 284 -13.18 4.29 -58.26
N PHE A 285 -13.48 4.24 -56.97
CA PHE A 285 -14.06 5.34 -56.22
C PHE A 285 -13.11 5.80 -55.11
N VAL A 286 -12.95 7.12 -55.00
CA VAL A 286 -12.06 7.80 -54.05
C VAL A 286 -12.77 9.01 -53.46
N THR A 287 -12.24 9.59 -52.38
CA THR A 287 -12.83 10.80 -51.78
C THR A 287 -11.90 11.99 -51.96
N ILE A 288 -12.35 13.04 -52.65
CA ILE A 288 -11.61 14.31 -52.73
C ILE A 288 -11.72 15.00 -51.37
N ILE A 289 -10.57 15.19 -50.72
CA ILE A 289 -10.41 15.80 -49.38
C ILE A 289 -9.83 17.21 -49.45
N GLY A 290 -9.40 17.67 -50.63
CA GLY A 290 -8.74 18.96 -50.79
C GLY A 290 -8.30 19.25 -52.23
N TRP A 291 -7.55 20.33 -52.39
CA TRP A 291 -6.93 20.74 -53.64
C TRP A 291 -5.71 21.64 -53.40
N ASP A 292 -4.87 21.79 -54.43
CA ASP A 292 -3.76 22.74 -54.46
C ASP A 292 -3.66 23.37 -55.87
N ASP A 293 -3.82 24.68 -55.97
CA ASP A 293 -3.74 25.46 -57.22
C ASP A 293 -2.30 25.78 -57.65
N ALA A 294 -1.30 25.65 -56.78
CA ALA A 294 0.11 25.77 -57.19
C ALA A 294 0.58 24.48 -57.89
N ASP A 295 0.13 23.32 -57.39
CA ASP A 295 0.32 22.01 -58.00
C ASP A 295 -0.71 21.69 -59.12
N GLN A 296 -1.76 22.51 -59.28
CA GLN A 296 -2.89 22.29 -60.19
C GLN A 296 -3.55 20.89 -60.00
N ALA A 297 -3.80 20.52 -58.74
CA ALA A 297 -4.19 19.16 -58.35
C ALA A 297 -5.38 19.08 -57.38
N TRP A 298 -6.14 18.00 -57.49
CA TRP A 298 -7.06 17.52 -56.45
C TRP A 298 -6.29 16.63 -55.46
N ILE A 299 -6.65 16.69 -54.18
CA ILE A 299 -6.10 15.83 -53.12
C ILE A 299 -7.16 14.79 -52.75
N CYS A 300 -6.82 13.51 -52.87
CA CYS A 300 -7.75 12.39 -52.73
C CYS A 300 -7.30 11.38 -51.66
N LYS A 301 -8.23 10.90 -50.83
CA LYS A 301 -8.05 9.73 -49.96
C LYS A 301 -8.37 8.47 -50.77
N ASN A 302 -7.49 7.45 -50.67
CA ASN A 302 -7.69 6.13 -51.25
C ASN A 302 -7.93 5.07 -50.15
N SER A 303 -8.30 3.85 -50.55
CA SER A 303 -8.69 2.72 -49.70
C SER A 303 -7.82 1.47 -49.94
N TRP A 304 -6.54 1.65 -50.28
CA TRP A 304 -5.57 0.56 -50.54
C TRP A 304 -4.50 0.41 -49.44
N GLY A 305 -4.82 0.85 -48.22
CA GLY A 305 -3.93 0.77 -47.07
C GLY A 305 -2.75 1.75 -47.11
N THR A 306 -2.02 1.81 -46.00
CA THR A 306 -0.87 2.70 -45.81
C THR A 306 0.41 2.22 -46.52
N GLY A 307 0.37 1.10 -47.24
CA GLY A 307 1.47 0.58 -48.06
C GLY A 307 1.54 1.13 -49.49
N TRP A 308 0.51 1.86 -49.92
CA TRP A 308 0.39 2.45 -51.26
C TRP A 308 0.34 3.98 -51.18
N GLY A 309 0.71 4.67 -52.26
CA GLY A 309 0.48 6.11 -52.40
C GLY A 309 1.39 7.00 -51.55
N GLU A 310 0.91 8.22 -51.31
CA GLU A 310 1.72 9.31 -50.78
C GLU A 310 1.39 9.70 -49.34
N ASP A 311 2.43 10.16 -48.65
CA ASP A 311 2.38 10.86 -47.36
C ASP A 311 3.06 12.22 -47.59
N PRO A 312 2.30 13.31 -47.76
CA PRO A 312 2.84 14.62 -48.09
C PRO A 312 3.36 15.38 -46.86
N TYR A 313 3.17 14.84 -45.65
CA TYR A 313 3.53 15.50 -44.39
C TYR A 313 4.61 14.76 -43.59
N GLY A 314 5.08 13.61 -44.06
CA GLY A 314 6.05 12.77 -43.36
C GLY A 314 5.49 12.11 -42.10
N ARG A 315 4.16 11.95 -42.00
CA ARG A 315 3.46 11.38 -40.86
C ARG A 315 3.16 9.91 -41.11
N SER A 316 3.96 9.04 -40.47
CA SER A 316 3.79 7.58 -40.51
C SER A 316 2.38 7.17 -40.09
N GLY A 317 1.58 6.71 -41.06
CA GLY A 317 0.16 6.37 -40.89
C GLY A 317 -0.80 7.17 -41.78
N GLU A 318 -0.39 8.33 -42.31
CA GLU A 318 -1.20 9.16 -43.22
C GLU A 318 -0.96 8.84 -44.71
N ARG A 319 -0.08 7.88 -45.00
CA ARG A 319 0.16 7.35 -46.34
C ARG A 319 -1.10 6.65 -46.89
N GLY A 320 -1.34 6.79 -48.19
CA GLY A 320 -2.52 6.25 -48.89
C GLY A 320 -3.47 7.34 -49.40
N SER A 321 -3.02 8.59 -49.37
CA SER A 321 -3.61 9.66 -50.18
C SER A 321 -2.85 9.80 -51.52
N PHE A 322 -3.37 10.60 -52.44
CA PHE A 322 -2.69 10.98 -53.67
C PHE A 322 -3.12 12.37 -54.16
N ARG A 323 -2.29 12.98 -55.00
CA ARG A 323 -2.64 14.15 -55.82
C ARG A 323 -2.83 13.74 -57.28
N ILE A 324 -3.85 14.28 -57.94
CA ILE A 324 -4.16 14.05 -59.36
C ILE A 324 -4.45 15.39 -60.05
N ALA A 325 -3.89 15.59 -61.25
CA ALA A 325 -3.95 16.89 -61.92
C ALA A 325 -5.38 17.29 -62.35
N TYR A 326 -5.70 18.58 -62.32
CA TYR A 326 -6.91 19.15 -62.95
C TYR A 326 -6.96 18.91 -64.46
N ALA A 327 -5.81 18.66 -65.09
CA ALA A 327 -5.64 18.41 -66.52
C ALA A 327 -5.71 16.93 -66.91
N GLU A 328 -5.95 16.02 -65.95
CA GLU A 328 -6.28 14.63 -66.27
C GLU A 328 -7.61 14.60 -67.05
N PRO A 329 -7.79 13.73 -68.07
CA PRO A 329 -8.94 13.85 -68.95
C PRO A 329 -10.27 13.70 -68.19
N PRO A 330 -11.31 14.53 -68.48
CA PRO A 330 -12.63 14.39 -67.85
C PRO A 330 -13.40 13.11 -68.18
N ILE A 331 -12.79 12.15 -68.90
CA ILE A 331 -13.28 10.78 -69.07
C ILE A 331 -12.66 9.80 -68.05
N ASP A 332 -11.52 10.17 -67.46
CA ASP A 332 -10.73 9.36 -66.53
C ASP A 332 -10.84 9.83 -65.07
N PHE A 333 -11.34 11.04 -64.82
CA PHE A 333 -11.60 11.56 -63.47
C PHE A 333 -12.80 12.50 -63.44
N GLY A 334 -13.61 12.43 -62.38
CA GLY A 334 -14.62 13.47 -62.09
C GLY A 334 -16.09 13.09 -62.33
N TYR A 335 -16.40 11.82 -62.58
CA TYR A 335 -17.78 11.33 -62.64
C TYR A 335 -18.37 11.09 -61.25
N ASN A 336 -19.69 11.03 -61.18
CA ASN A 336 -20.46 10.59 -60.03
C ASN A 336 -20.08 11.30 -58.71
N VAL A 337 -19.91 12.62 -58.78
CA VAL A 337 -19.55 13.44 -57.62
C VAL A 337 -20.76 13.49 -56.67
N ILE A 338 -20.60 13.00 -55.44
CA ILE A 338 -21.61 13.13 -54.39
C ILE A 338 -21.22 14.25 -53.42
N VAL A 339 -22.17 15.10 -53.08
CA VAL A 339 -22.02 16.12 -52.03
C VAL A 339 -23.04 15.84 -50.92
N ILE A 340 -22.56 15.47 -49.73
CA ILE A 340 -23.42 15.20 -48.57
C ILE A 340 -23.82 16.54 -47.94
N THR A 341 -25.06 17.00 -48.14
CA THR A 341 -25.48 18.31 -47.63
C THR A 341 -25.86 18.23 -46.16
N THR A 342 -26.68 17.25 -45.77
CA THR A 342 -27.12 17.01 -44.38
C THR A 342 -27.07 15.53 -43.99
N ILE A 343 -26.92 15.28 -42.69
CA ILE A 343 -26.87 13.95 -42.06
C ILE A 343 -27.71 13.91 -40.78
N SER A 344 -27.96 12.72 -40.25
CA SER A 344 -28.40 12.51 -38.87
C SER A 344 -27.62 11.38 -38.20
N GLY A 345 -27.38 11.51 -36.89
CA GLY A 345 -26.45 10.65 -36.17
C GLY A 345 -24.98 10.90 -36.51
N PRO A 346 -24.06 10.09 -35.98
CA PRO A 346 -24.30 9.11 -34.92
C PRO A 346 -24.56 9.78 -33.57
N ALA A 347 -25.02 8.99 -32.59
CA ALA A 347 -24.97 9.39 -31.19
C ALA A 347 -23.51 9.60 -30.74
N ASP A 348 -23.34 10.46 -29.75
CA ASP A 348 -22.06 10.62 -29.03
C ASP A 348 -21.78 9.36 -28.21
N ASN A 349 -20.53 8.91 -28.18
CA ASN A 349 -20.14 7.74 -27.36
C ASN A 349 -19.98 8.12 -25.88
N THR A 350 -20.16 7.15 -24.99
CA THR A 350 -19.73 7.19 -23.58
C THR A 350 -18.80 6.01 -23.35
N ASP A 351 -17.56 6.25 -22.89
CA ASP A 351 -16.60 5.15 -22.71
C ASP A 351 -17.16 4.05 -21.78
N PRO A 352 -16.98 2.75 -22.13
CA PRO A 352 -17.53 1.64 -21.36
C PRO A 352 -16.88 1.49 -19.99
N ILE A 353 -17.51 0.71 -19.11
CA ILE A 353 -16.94 0.35 -17.81
C ILE A 353 -16.42 -1.09 -17.88
N ALA A 354 -15.11 -1.27 -17.65
CA ALA A 354 -14.49 -2.57 -17.39
C ALA A 354 -14.43 -2.85 -15.88
N GLU A 355 -14.62 -4.11 -15.50
CA GLU A 355 -14.38 -4.63 -14.15
C GLU A 355 -13.59 -5.95 -14.27
N ALA A 356 -12.35 -5.97 -13.81
CA ALA A 356 -11.48 -7.14 -13.82
C ALA A 356 -11.75 -8.10 -12.64
N GLY A 357 -12.32 -7.59 -11.54
CA GLY A 357 -12.62 -8.38 -10.35
C GLY A 357 -11.37 -8.85 -9.61
N GLY A 358 -11.30 -10.14 -9.27
CA GLY A 358 -10.24 -10.67 -8.40
C GLY A 358 -10.36 -10.20 -6.95
N PRO A 359 -9.27 -10.21 -6.14
CA PRO A 359 -7.94 -10.77 -6.46
C PRO A 359 -7.99 -12.26 -6.80
N TYR A 360 -7.09 -12.72 -7.68
CA TYR A 360 -7.05 -14.10 -8.15
C TYR A 360 -5.92 -14.91 -7.51
N TYR A 361 -6.21 -16.17 -7.16
CA TYR A 361 -5.27 -17.09 -6.52
C TYR A 361 -5.31 -18.46 -7.18
N GLY A 362 -4.16 -19.11 -7.30
CA GLY A 362 -4.04 -20.43 -7.92
C GLY A 362 -2.74 -21.15 -7.61
N SER A 363 -2.51 -22.24 -8.34
CA SER A 363 -1.29 -23.04 -8.28
C SER A 363 -0.81 -23.35 -9.70
N VAL A 364 0.49 -23.58 -9.85
CA VAL A 364 1.08 -23.97 -11.15
C VAL A 364 0.39 -25.24 -11.67
N ASP A 365 0.18 -25.30 -12.99
CA ASP A 365 -0.57 -26.32 -13.73
C ASP A 365 -2.08 -26.44 -13.38
N VAL A 366 -2.63 -25.56 -12.53
CA VAL A 366 -4.07 -25.54 -12.18
C VAL A 366 -4.79 -24.37 -12.87
N PRO A 367 -5.86 -24.62 -13.66
CA PRO A 367 -6.65 -23.55 -14.26
C PRO A 367 -7.34 -22.66 -13.21
N VAL A 368 -7.22 -21.35 -13.37
CA VAL A 368 -7.91 -20.32 -12.58
C VAL A 368 -9.03 -19.71 -13.43
N ASN A 369 -10.20 -19.50 -12.82
CA ASN A 369 -11.33 -18.79 -13.44
C ASN A 369 -11.15 -17.27 -13.26
N LEU A 370 -11.10 -16.52 -14.36
CA LEU A 370 -11.05 -15.05 -14.38
C LEU A 370 -12.42 -14.52 -14.83
N THR A 371 -13.03 -13.62 -14.07
CA THR A 371 -14.48 -13.34 -14.11
C THR A 371 -14.80 -11.92 -14.58
N GLY A 372 -14.11 -11.43 -15.62
CA GLY A 372 -14.17 -10.04 -16.06
C GLY A 372 -15.52 -9.65 -16.67
N SER A 373 -16.07 -8.51 -16.25
CA SER A 373 -17.36 -7.98 -16.70
C SER A 373 -17.21 -6.60 -17.37
N GLY A 374 -18.05 -6.33 -18.36
CA GLY A 374 -18.16 -5.03 -19.01
C GLY A 374 -19.59 -4.52 -18.99
N SER A 375 -19.79 -3.22 -18.85
CA SER A 375 -21.11 -2.59 -18.89
C SER A 375 -21.10 -1.24 -19.60
N ASP A 376 -22.25 -0.85 -20.14
CA ASP A 376 -22.42 0.33 -20.99
C ASP A 376 -23.88 0.85 -20.96
N THR A 377 -24.12 1.96 -21.64
CA THR A 377 -25.41 2.65 -21.81
C THR A 377 -26.31 1.97 -22.85
N VAL A 378 -27.64 2.13 -22.71
CA VAL A 378 -28.61 1.41 -23.57
C VAL A 378 -28.58 1.92 -25.00
N GLY A 379 -28.19 1.05 -25.93
CA GLY A 379 -28.00 1.35 -27.35
C GLY A 379 -26.53 1.30 -27.79
N ASP A 380 -25.61 1.26 -26.82
CA ASP A 380 -24.26 0.74 -26.99
C ASP A 380 -24.13 -0.61 -26.27
N CYS A 381 -23.13 -1.42 -26.63
CA CYS A 381 -22.88 -2.70 -25.99
C CYS A 381 -21.45 -3.20 -26.18
N ILE A 382 -20.97 -3.95 -25.19
CA ILE A 382 -19.66 -4.60 -25.25
C ILE A 382 -19.65 -5.66 -26.37
N VAL A 383 -18.88 -5.39 -27.43
CA VAL A 383 -18.74 -6.29 -28.59
C VAL A 383 -17.55 -7.23 -28.48
N ALA A 384 -16.54 -6.84 -27.70
CA ALA A 384 -15.34 -7.63 -27.47
C ALA A 384 -14.78 -7.40 -26.06
N SER A 385 -14.18 -8.44 -25.49
CA SER A 385 -13.34 -8.33 -24.31
C SER A 385 -12.04 -9.13 -24.46
N ALA A 386 -11.02 -8.76 -23.70
CA ALA A 386 -9.68 -9.31 -23.80
C ALA A 386 -8.95 -9.18 -22.47
N TRP A 387 -8.04 -10.11 -22.19
CA TRP A 387 -7.09 -10.03 -21.08
C TRP A 387 -5.65 -9.95 -21.59
N ASP A 388 -4.87 -9.08 -20.96
CA ASP A 388 -3.41 -9.12 -20.82
C ASP A 388 -3.14 -9.93 -19.54
N LEU A 389 -2.38 -11.02 -19.67
CA LEU A 389 -2.23 -12.03 -18.61
C LEU A 389 -0.85 -12.05 -17.93
N ASP A 390 0.07 -11.16 -18.32
CA ASP A 390 1.44 -11.08 -17.78
C ASP A 390 2.00 -9.65 -17.65
N ASP A 391 1.19 -8.60 -17.89
CA ASP A 391 1.54 -7.17 -17.84
C ASP A 391 2.50 -6.73 -18.97
N ASN A 392 2.47 -7.40 -20.13
CA ASN A 392 3.32 -7.07 -21.28
C ASN A 392 2.74 -5.96 -22.19
N GLY A 393 1.45 -5.62 -22.08
CA GLY A 393 0.75 -4.62 -22.89
C GLY A 393 0.09 -5.16 -24.18
N VAL A 394 0.37 -6.40 -24.56
CA VAL A 394 -0.44 -7.19 -25.49
C VAL A 394 -1.57 -7.86 -24.70
N PHE A 395 -2.68 -8.17 -25.39
CA PHE A 395 -3.80 -8.88 -24.79
C PHE A 395 -3.94 -10.21 -25.52
N GLU A 396 -3.54 -11.30 -24.87
CA GLU A 396 -3.39 -12.64 -25.47
C GLU A 396 -4.74 -13.29 -25.79
N THR A 397 -5.80 -12.90 -25.06
CA THR A 397 -7.11 -13.53 -25.17
C THR A 397 -8.13 -12.66 -25.91
N ALA A 398 -9.02 -13.31 -26.64
CA ALA A 398 -10.22 -12.71 -27.22
C ALA A 398 -11.44 -13.52 -26.76
N ALA A 399 -12.33 -12.89 -26.00
CA ALA A 399 -13.48 -13.56 -25.39
C ALA A 399 -14.72 -12.65 -25.36
N PRO A 400 -15.94 -13.23 -25.36
CA PRO A 400 -17.12 -12.52 -24.85
C PRO A 400 -16.89 -12.13 -23.38
N ALA A 401 -17.47 -11.01 -22.94
CA ALA A 401 -17.40 -10.62 -21.53
C ALA A 401 -18.02 -11.71 -20.65
N GLY A 402 -17.30 -12.14 -19.61
CA GLY A 402 -17.65 -13.32 -18.81
C GLY A 402 -16.43 -14.10 -18.32
N VAL A 403 -16.65 -15.35 -17.92
CA VAL A 403 -15.63 -16.18 -17.27
C VAL A 403 -14.74 -16.87 -18.29
N ILE A 404 -13.43 -16.62 -18.23
CA ILE A 404 -12.40 -17.41 -18.94
C ILE A 404 -11.60 -18.27 -17.96
N THR A 405 -10.86 -19.24 -18.48
CA THR A 405 -9.84 -19.99 -17.73
C THR A 405 -8.44 -19.70 -18.27
N HIS A 406 -7.47 -19.57 -17.36
CA HIS A 406 -6.05 -19.55 -17.72
C HIS A 406 -5.22 -20.40 -16.74
N THR A 407 -4.11 -20.95 -17.21
CA THR A 407 -3.21 -21.81 -16.43
C THR A 407 -1.78 -21.32 -16.61
N TRP A 408 -1.18 -20.80 -15.53
CA TRP A 408 0.24 -20.47 -15.49
C TRP A 408 1.07 -21.76 -15.29
N LEU A 409 2.15 -21.87 -16.05
CA LEU A 409 3.07 -23.04 -16.04
C LEU A 409 4.29 -22.85 -15.10
N ASP A 410 4.41 -21.65 -14.52
CA ASP A 410 5.45 -21.24 -13.57
C ASP A 410 4.80 -20.33 -12.50
N ASP A 411 5.53 -20.06 -11.40
CA ASP A 411 5.10 -19.11 -10.37
C ASP A 411 4.88 -17.71 -10.95
N PHE A 412 3.73 -17.09 -10.63
CA PHE A 412 3.37 -15.75 -11.12
C PHE A 412 2.78 -14.89 -10.01
N ILE A 413 3.40 -13.74 -9.73
CA ILE A 413 2.88 -12.73 -8.81
C ILE A 413 2.95 -11.39 -9.54
N GLY A 414 1.80 -10.83 -9.88
CA GLY A 414 1.71 -9.66 -10.74
C GLY A 414 0.29 -9.12 -10.88
N THR A 415 0.12 -8.22 -11.83
CA THR A 415 -1.18 -7.67 -12.24
C THR A 415 -1.57 -8.29 -13.58
N ILE A 416 -2.87 -8.46 -13.82
CA ILE A 416 -3.44 -8.73 -15.14
C ILE A 416 -4.46 -7.65 -15.47
N TRP A 417 -4.59 -7.29 -16.75
CA TRP A 417 -5.52 -6.25 -17.20
C TRP A 417 -6.68 -6.87 -17.97
N PHE A 418 -7.90 -6.49 -17.61
CA PHE A 418 -9.08 -6.77 -18.41
C PHE A 418 -9.43 -5.54 -19.24
N ARG A 419 -9.71 -5.74 -20.53
CA ARG A 419 -10.14 -4.70 -21.47
C ARG A 419 -11.46 -5.06 -22.11
N VAL A 420 -12.35 -4.08 -22.21
CA VAL A 420 -13.60 -4.17 -22.97
C VAL A 420 -13.60 -3.17 -24.12
N ARG A 421 -14.37 -3.46 -25.17
CA ARG A 421 -14.67 -2.55 -26.28
C ARG A 421 -16.17 -2.49 -26.53
N ASP A 422 -16.69 -1.27 -26.64
CA ASP A 422 -18.10 -0.99 -26.99
C ASP A 422 -18.38 -1.15 -28.50
N SER A 423 -19.62 -0.88 -28.92
CA SER A 423 -20.09 -1.05 -30.30
C SER A 423 -19.85 0.18 -31.18
N PHE A 424 -19.50 1.33 -30.62
CA PHE A 424 -19.08 2.52 -31.34
C PHE A 424 -17.55 2.52 -31.59
N GLY A 425 -16.79 1.76 -30.80
CA GLY A 425 -15.39 1.44 -30.92
C GLY A 425 -14.48 1.93 -29.77
N ALA A 426 -14.96 2.58 -28.72
CA ALA A 426 -14.09 2.99 -27.61
C ALA A 426 -13.78 1.81 -26.66
N VAL A 427 -12.81 2.03 -25.76
CA VAL A 427 -12.19 0.97 -24.96
C VAL A 427 -11.95 1.41 -23.53
N SER A 428 -12.08 0.47 -22.61
CA SER A 428 -11.90 0.69 -21.18
C SER A 428 -11.16 -0.49 -20.55
N THR A 429 -10.43 -0.23 -19.48
CA THR A 429 -9.52 -1.20 -18.85
C THR A 429 -9.57 -1.13 -17.33
N ASP A 430 -9.57 -2.30 -16.68
CA ASP A 430 -9.43 -2.45 -15.23
C ASP A 430 -8.37 -3.52 -14.90
N ALA A 431 -7.86 -3.53 -13.68
CA ALA A 431 -6.69 -4.31 -13.28
C ALA A 431 -6.96 -5.18 -12.04
N ALA A 432 -6.58 -6.45 -12.10
CA ALA A 432 -6.69 -7.39 -10.98
C ALA A 432 -5.33 -8.00 -10.61
N PRO A 433 -4.96 -8.08 -9.33
CA PRO A 433 -3.74 -8.77 -8.91
C PRO A 433 -3.93 -10.29 -8.88
N VAL A 434 -2.88 -11.02 -9.23
CA VAL A 434 -2.85 -12.49 -9.28
C VAL A 434 -1.70 -13.03 -8.42
N THR A 435 -1.91 -14.21 -7.82
CA THR A 435 -0.85 -14.96 -7.14
C THR A 435 -1.00 -16.46 -7.43
N ILE A 436 -0.08 -17.00 -8.23
CA ILE A 436 0.10 -18.42 -8.53
C ILE A 436 1.42 -18.88 -7.92
N GLY A 437 1.41 -20.02 -7.22
CA GLY A 437 2.63 -20.61 -6.68
C GLY A 437 2.63 -22.14 -6.68
N SER A 438 3.78 -22.72 -6.98
CA SER A 438 4.11 -24.16 -7.01
C SER A 438 4.31 -24.77 -5.60
N LEU A 439 3.52 -24.32 -4.63
CA LEU A 439 3.75 -24.59 -3.22
C LEU A 439 2.89 -25.76 -2.71
N THR A 440 3.53 -26.74 -2.07
CA THR A 440 2.82 -27.71 -1.23
C THR A 440 2.04 -26.95 -0.14
N PRO A 441 0.72 -27.13 -0.01
CA PRO A 441 -0.11 -26.35 0.90
C PRO A 441 0.23 -26.64 2.36
N SER A 442 0.60 -25.61 3.12
CA SER A 442 0.97 -25.74 4.53
C SER A 442 0.66 -24.50 5.36
N ILE A 443 0.66 -24.68 6.68
CA ILE A 443 0.99 -23.64 7.65
C ILE A 443 2.31 -24.08 8.30
N THR A 444 3.11 -23.15 8.79
CA THR A 444 4.30 -23.43 9.59
C THR A 444 4.38 -22.46 10.75
N VAL A 445 4.37 -22.96 11.99
CA VAL A 445 4.56 -22.13 13.18
C VAL A 445 6.02 -21.66 13.21
N GLU A 446 6.24 -20.35 13.31
CA GLU A 446 7.57 -19.74 13.41
C GLU A 446 7.93 -19.31 14.83
N GLU A 447 6.94 -18.92 15.64
CA GLU A 447 7.14 -18.43 17.02
C GLU A 447 5.86 -18.62 17.85
N PRO A 448 5.91 -19.17 19.08
CA PRO A 448 7.01 -19.98 19.62
C PRO A 448 7.15 -21.29 18.85
N ASN A 449 8.36 -21.81 18.73
CA ASN A 449 8.70 -22.98 17.92
C ASN A 449 9.53 -24.03 18.67
N GLY A 450 10.04 -23.73 19.86
CA GLY A 450 10.66 -24.69 20.77
C GLY A 450 11.90 -24.13 21.47
N GLY A 451 11.95 -24.31 22.79
CA GLY A 451 13.08 -23.88 23.63
C GLY A 451 13.05 -22.41 24.07
N GLU A 452 12.09 -21.61 23.61
CA GLU A 452 11.89 -20.25 24.13
C GLU A 452 11.44 -20.27 25.59
N THR A 453 11.65 -19.16 26.30
CA THR A 453 11.20 -18.98 27.68
C THR A 453 10.52 -17.63 27.84
N TYR A 454 9.29 -17.66 28.34
CA TYR A 454 8.48 -16.47 28.61
C TYR A 454 8.09 -16.40 30.10
N SER A 455 7.71 -15.21 30.56
CA SER A 455 7.24 -15.00 31.94
C SER A 455 5.72 -14.80 31.98
N PRO A 456 5.01 -15.28 33.02
CA PRO A 456 3.62 -14.89 33.25
C PRO A 456 3.48 -13.36 33.27
N GLY A 457 2.45 -12.82 32.64
CA GLY A 457 2.24 -11.38 32.46
C GLY A 457 2.99 -10.75 31.27
N SER A 458 3.94 -11.44 30.63
CA SER A 458 4.60 -10.92 29.43
C SER A 458 3.76 -11.15 28.17
N LEU A 459 4.13 -10.47 27.07
CA LEU A 459 3.55 -10.71 25.75
C LEU A 459 4.17 -11.97 25.14
N LEU A 460 3.33 -12.90 24.68
CA LEU A 460 3.69 -14.02 23.84
C LEU A 460 3.46 -13.61 22.37
N PRO A 461 4.52 -13.40 21.56
CA PRO A 461 4.39 -13.32 20.12
C PRO A 461 3.93 -14.66 19.56
N LEU A 462 3.08 -14.60 18.53
CA LEU A 462 2.62 -15.75 17.76
C LEU A 462 2.90 -15.42 16.29
N ARG A 463 3.69 -16.26 15.60
CA ARG A 463 4.05 -16.05 14.18
C ARG A 463 3.94 -17.35 13.40
N TRP A 464 3.54 -17.23 12.14
CA TRP A 464 3.46 -18.35 11.21
C TRP A 464 3.68 -17.91 9.76
N ARG A 465 4.19 -18.83 8.96
CA ARG A 465 4.06 -18.78 7.50
C ARG A 465 2.92 -19.67 7.04
N TYR A 466 2.48 -19.44 5.81
CA TYR A 466 1.56 -20.32 5.11
C TYR A 466 1.81 -20.29 3.61
N THR A 467 1.44 -21.37 2.95
CA THR A 467 1.60 -21.57 1.50
C THR A 467 0.31 -22.16 0.93
N GLY A 468 -0.03 -21.87 -0.33
CA GLY A 468 -1.34 -22.24 -0.87
C GLY A 468 -2.48 -21.36 -0.33
N ILE A 469 -3.66 -21.94 -0.12
CA ILE A 469 -4.90 -21.20 0.21
C ILE A 469 -5.54 -21.75 1.51
N PRO A 470 -5.13 -21.27 2.70
CA PRO A 470 -5.73 -21.67 3.98
C PRO A 470 -7.02 -20.90 4.32
N GLY A 471 -7.52 -20.02 3.46
CA GLY A 471 -8.66 -19.14 3.74
C GLY A 471 -8.26 -17.83 4.45
N SER A 472 -9.19 -17.20 5.16
CA SER A 472 -8.98 -15.86 5.76
C SER A 472 -8.66 -15.87 7.26
N THR A 473 -8.97 -16.95 7.98
CA THR A 473 -8.82 -17.01 9.45
C THR A 473 -8.29 -18.34 9.98
N VAL A 474 -7.60 -18.26 11.11
CA VAL A 474 -7.04 -19.38 11.86
C VAL A 474 -7.64 -19.46 13.27
N ARG A 475 -7.68 -20.69 13.79
CA ARG A 475 -7.85 -21.01 15.21
C ARG A 475 -6.46 -21.24 15.78
N ILE A 476 -6.18 -20.64 16.94
CA ILE A 476 -4.93 -20.84 17.68
C ILE A 476 -5.28 -21.54 18.99
N GLU A 477 -4.62 -22.66 19.26
CA GLU A 477 -4.85 -23.49 20.44
C GLU A 477 -3.56 -23.59 21.25
N ALA A 478 -3.59 -23.13 22.49
CA ALA A 478 -2.47 -23.27 23.42
C ALA A 478 -2.65 -24.53 24.25
N PHE A 479 -1.58 -25.32 24.35
CA PHE A 479 -1.55 -26.59 25.06
C PHE A 479 -0.59 -26.54 26.24
N ARG A 480 -0.86 -27.40 27.23
CA ARG A 480 0.10 -27.88 28.20
C ARG A 480 0.13 -29.41 28.15
N GLY A 481 1.24 -30.00 27.74
CA GLY A 481 1.35 -31.42 27.42
C GLY A 481 0.34 -31.79 26.33
N GLN A 482 -0.72 -32.52 26.69
CA GLN A 482 -1.82 -32.89 25.78
C GLN A 482 -3.13 -32.13 26.08
N THR A 483 -3.17 -31.27 27.09
CA THR A 483 -4.38 -30.54 27.51
C THR A 483 -4.44 -29.17 26.85
N VAL A 484 -5.53 -28.87 26.15
CA VAL A 484 -5.85 -27.51 25.69
C VAL A 484 -6.10 -26.63 26.91
N ILE A 485 -5.38 -25.51 27.02
CA ILE A 485 -5.50 -24.53 28.12
C ILE A 485 -6.12 -23.21 27.68
N ALA A 486 -6.05 -22.87 26.38
CA ALA A 486 -6.73 -21.72 25.79
C ALA A 486 -7.00 -21.96 24.30
N VAL A 487 -8.06 -21.34 23.77
CA VAL A 487 -8.41 -21.35 22.35
C VAL A 487 -8.78 -19.93 21.93
N LEU A 488 -8.19 -19.47 20.83
CA LEU A 488 -8.58 -18.25 20.11
C LEU A 488 -9.14 -18.66 18.75
N GLN A 489 -10.22 -18.00 18.33
CA GLN A 489 -10.87 -18.26 17.04
C GLN A 489 -10.92 -16.97 16.21
N GLU A 490 -11.15 -17.13 14.91
CA GLU A 490 -11.33 -16.05 13.94
C GLU A 490 -10.16 -15.04 13.89
N ILE A 491 -8.95 -15.47 14.28
CA ILE A 491 -7.74 -14.67 14.13
C ILE A 491 -7.41 -14.55 12.64
N PRO A 492 -7.20 -13.34 12.08
CA PRO A 492 -6.84 -13.18 10.68
C PRO A 492 -5.58 -13.97 10.30
N LEU A 493 -5.61 -14.68 9.17
CA LEU A 493 -4.48 -15.49 8.70
C LEU A 493 -3.22 -14.66 8.42
N GLY A 494 -3.38 -13.39 8.07
CA GLY A 494 -2.32 -12.49 7.61
C GLY A 494 -2.35 -12.26 6.10
N ALA A 495 -1.21 -11.87 5.52
CA ALA A 495 -1.07 -11.55 4.11
C ALA A 495 0.35 -11.87 3.62
N GLY A 496 0.52 -12.04 2.31
CA GLY A 496 1.83 -12.31 1.71
C GLY A 496 2.52 -13.61 2.19
N GLY A 497 1.73 -14.64 2.54
CA GLY A 497 2.26 -15.92 3.02
C GLY A 497 2.74 -15.92 4.47
N SER A 498 2.42 -14.88 5.25
CA SER A 498 2.78 -14.78 6.66
C SER A 498 1.66 -14.17 7.52
N GLY A 499 1.62 -14.52 8.79
CA GLY A 499 0.70 -13.96 9.77
C GLY A 499 1.33 -13.87 11.16
N SER A 500 0.74 -13.00 11.98
CA SER A 500 1.15 -12.87 13.38
C SER A 500 0.00 -12.40 14.27
N HIS A 501 0.12 -12.74 15.54
CA HIS A 501 -0.74 -12.28 16.63
C HIS A 501 0.11 -12.07 17.89
N THR A 502 -0.45 -11.50 18.96
CA THR A 502 0.29 -11.32 20.22
C THR A 502 -0.71 -11.36 21.38
N VAL A 503 -0.39 -12.15 22.41
CA VAL A 503 -1.31 -12.41 23.53
C VAL A 503 -0.59 -12.20 24.86
N THR A 504 -1.26 -11.63 25.85
CA THR A 504 -0.68 -11.50 27.20
C THR A 504 -0.80 -12.82 27.93
N ILE A 505 0.31 -13.38 28.41
CA ILE A 505 0.33 -14.62 29.20
C ILE A 505 -0.36 -14.35 30.55
N PRO A 506 -1.39 -15.12 30.96
CA PRO A 506 -2.05 -14.90 32.24
C PRO A 506 -1.09 -14.99 33.43
N ALA A 507 -1.14 -14.04 34.37
CA ALA A 507 -0.35 -14.07 35.60
C ALA A 507 -0.69 -15.27 36.52
N SER A 508 -1.84 -15.91 36.32
CA SER A 508 -2.24 -17.16 36.99
C SER A 508 -1.75 -18.43 36.28
N LEU A 509 -1.08 -18.32 35.13
CA LEU A 509 -0.57 -19.50 34.42
C LEU A 509 0.59 -20.13 35.22
N PRO A 510 0.54 -21.44 35.52
CA PRO A 510 1.61 -22.09 36.29
C PRO A 510 2.96 -22.10 35.56
N ALA A 511 4.02 -22.39 36.31
CA ALA A 511 5.33 -22.71 35.71
C ALA A 511 5.31 -24.08 35.00
N GLY A 512 6.15 -24.22 33.97
CA GLY A 512 6.34 -25.48 33.23
C GLY A 512 7.16 -25.31 31.97
N SER A 513 7.66 -26.41 31.42
CA SER A 513 8.45 -26.49 30.18
C SER A 513 7.75 -27.31 29.08
N ASP A 514 6.44 -27.53 29.26
CA ASP A 514 5.60 -28.45 28.51
C ASP A 514 4.50 -27.73 27.70
N TYR A 515 4.70 -26.46 27.36
CA TYR A 515 3.74 -25.66 26.60
C TYR A 515 3.99 -25.73 25.09
N SER A 516 2.93 -25.75 24.29
CA SER A 516 3.02 -25.72 22.83
C SER A 516 1.83 -24.97 22.21
N ILE A 517 2.00 -24.50 20.97
CA ILE A 517 0.93 -23.88 20.18
C ILE A 517 0.60 -24.77 19.00
N ARG A 518 -0.70 -24.92 18.70
CA ARG A 518 -1.19 -25.36 17.39
C ARG A 518 -1.88 -24.21 16.69
N ILE A 519 -1.60 -24.04 15.40
CA ILE A 519 -2.34 -23.13 14.51
C ILE A 519 -3.03 -23.98 13.45
N THR A 520 -4.34 -23.75 13.25
CA THR A 520 -5.17 -24.49 12.29
C THR A 520 -6.06 -23.53 11.52
N SER A 521 -6.14 -23.63 10.20
CA SER A 521 -7.15 -22.90 9.41
C SER A 521 -8.57 -23.27 9.86
N ILE A 522 -9.47 -22.28 9.88
CA ILE A 522 -10.89 -22.50 10.17
C ILE A 522 -11.62 -23.06 8.94
N SER A 523 -11.31 -22.58 7.73
CA SER A 523 -11.99 -23.02 6.50
C SER A 523 -11.46 -24.34 5.94
N ASN A 524 -10.21 -24.72 6.21
CA ASN A 524 -9.64 -25.99 5.79
C ASN A 524 -8.67 -26.56 6.85
N PRO A 525 -9.16 -27.39 7.79
CA PRO A 525 -8.35 -27.94 8.88
C PRO A 525 -7.16 -28.83 8.49
N ALA A 526 -6.98 -29.18 7.20
CA ALA A 526 -5.76 -29.83 6.72
C ALA A 526 -4.55 -28.89 6.78
N TYR A 527 -4.76 -27.58 6.69
CA TYR A 527 -3.76 -26.57 7.01
C TYR A 527 -3.68 -26.45 8.54
N SER A 528 -2.83 -27.26 9.16
CA SER A 528 -2.54 -27.18 10.59
C SER A 528 -1.08 -27.52 10.86
N ASP A 529 -0.48 -26.80 11.80
CA ASP A 529 0.88 -27.08 12.28
C ASP A 529 1.03 -26.81 13.79
N TRP A 530 2.10 -27.34 14.38
CA TRP A 530 2.47 -27.18 15.78
C TRP A 530 3.83 -26.48 15.92
N SER A 531 4.06 -25.80 17.05
CA SER A 531 5.41 -25.45 17.48
C SER A 531 6.30 -26.72 17.54
N ASN A 532 7.41 -26.74 16.80
CA ASN A 532 8.27 -27.92 16.60
C ASN A 532 8.80 -28.55 17.91
N GLY A 533 8.94 -27.74 18.95
CA GLY A 533 9.18 -28.17 20.33
C GLY A 533 8.34 -27.38 21.33
N SER A 534 8.43 -27.75 22.61
CA SER A 534 7.79 -27.01 23.69
C SER A 534 8.57 -25.76 24.09
N PHE A 535 7.84 -24.72 24.52
CA PHE A 535 8.39 -23.54 25.18
C PHE A 535 8.13 -23.58 26.69
N ALA A 536 8.85 -22.75 27.43
CA ALA A 536 8.76 -22.68 28.90
C ALA A 536 8.05 -21.41 29.39
N ILE A 537 7.25 -21.59 30.44
CA ILE A 537 6.74 -20.52 31.30
C ILE A 537 7.57 -20.54 32.59
N VAL A 538 8.43 -19.53 32.75
CA VAL A 538 9.30 -19.37 33.91
C VAL A 538 8.91 -18.08 34.64
N PRO A 539 8.37 -18.18 35.89
CA PRO A 539 8.10 -17.02 36.71
C PRO A 539 9.34 -16.15 36.89
N PRO A 540 9.22 -14.81 36.76
CA PRO A 540 10.33 -13.90 36.97
C PRO A 540 10.73 -13.90 38.46
N THR A 541 12.01 -13.76 38.74
CA THR A 541 12.51 -13.59 40.12
C THR A 541 12.97 -12.15 40.36
N ILE A 542 12.88 -11.70 41.59
CA ILE A 542 13.56 -10.52 42.13
C ILE A 542 14.41 -11.05 43.30
N THR A 543 15.55 -10.41 43.56
CA THR A 543 16.37 -10.68 44.76
C THR A 543 16.90 -9.35 45.27
N VAL A 544 16.60 -9.01 46.53
CA VAL A 544 17.10 -7.81 47.19
C VAL A 544 18.60 -7.98 47.42
N VAL A 545 19.39 -6.97 47.01
CA VAL A 545 20.85 -6.97 47.11
C VAL A 545 21.32 -5.97 48.17
N THR A 546 20.56 -4.90 48.43
CA THR A 546 20.82 -3.92 49.50
C THR A 546 19.50 -3.36 50.02
N PRO A 547 19.33 -3.14 51.34
CA PRO A 547 20.22 -3.55 52.43
C PRO A 547 20.27 -5.08 52.61
N ASN A 548 21.43 -5.60 52.99
CA ASN A 548 21.69 -7.00 53.37
C ASN A 548 22.95 -7.14 54.23
N ASP A 549 23.52 -6.01 54.65
CA ASP A 549 24.78 -5.84 55.38
C ASP A 549 24.61 -5.89 56.90
N GLY A 550 23.37 -5.77 57.40
CA GLY A 550 23.07 -5.61 58.81
C GLY A 550 23.39 -4.21 59.34
N GLY A 551 23.40 -3.19 58.47
CA GLY A 551 23.83 -1.84 58.82
C GLY A 551 22.97 -1.14 59.88
N ASP A 552 23.60 -0.20 60.58
CA ASP A 552 22.95 0.78 61.45
C ASP A 552 22.64 2.05 60.64
N TYR A 553 21.35 2.38 60.48
CA TYR A 553 20.89 3.53 59.71
C TYR A 553 20.08 4.50 60.59
N ALA A 554 20.31 5.80 60.48
CA ALA A 554 19.55 6.80 61.23
C ALA A 554 18.20 7.11 60.56
N MET A 555 17.18 7.48 61.34
CA MET A 555 15.98 8.11 60.78
C MET A 555 16.35 9.38 59.99
N GLY A 556 15.77 9.54 58.80
CA GLY A 556 16.13 10.59 57.84
C GLY A 556 17.34 10.27 56.96
N GLU A 557 18.07 9.17 57.21
CA GLU A 557 19.14 8.71 56.34
C GLU A 557 18.62 8.24 54.98
N VAL A 558 19.49 8.26 53.96
CA VAL A 558 19.18 7.70 52.64
C VAL A 558 19.63 6.25 52.66
N LEU A 559 18.66 5.34 52.61
CA LEU A 559 18.86 3.91 52.50
C LEU A 559 18.99 3.56 51.01
N PRO A 560 20.16 3.10 50.54
CA PRO A 560 20.31 2.58 49.18
C PRO A 560 19.60 1.22 49.07
N ILE A 561 18.58 1.15 48.22
CA ILE A 561 17.81 -0.08 47.97
C ILE A 561 18.16 -0.57 46.58
N SER A 562 18.69 -1.78 46.48
CA SER A 562 19.09 -2.39 45.20
C SER A 562 18.54 -3.82 45.08
N TRP A 563 18.26 -4.24 43.85
CA TRP A 563 17.78 -5.59 43.56
C TRP A 563 18.28 -6.07 42.20
N ASN A 564 18.50 -7.39 42.09
CA ASN A 564 18.63 -8.08 40.81
C ASN A 564 17.28 -8.70 40.43
N TYR A 565 17.06 -8.98 39.15
CA TYR A 565 15.85 -9.68 38.68
C TYR A 565 16.15 -10.58 37.47
N THR A 566 15.32 -11.61 37.26
CA THR A 566 15.37 -12.49 36.09
C THR A 566 14.00 -12.58 35.40
N GLY A 567 14.00 -12.90 34.11
CA GLY A 567 12.77 -12.88 33.30
C GLY A 567 12.17 -11.47 33.17
N THR A 568 10.86 -11.40 32.99
CA THR A 568 10.12 -10.14 32.83
C THR A 568 9.18 -9.92 34.02
N PRO A 569 9.65 -9.32 35.14
CA PRO A 569 8.82 -9.06 36.32
C PRO A 569 7.67 -8.07 36.05
N GLY A 570 7.85 -7.12 35.14
CA GLY A 570 6.92 -6.02 34.88
C GLY A 570 7.64 -4.67 34.82
N PRO A 571 6.95 -3.55 34.49
CA PRO A 571 7.60 -2.26 34.31
C PRO A 571 8.01 -1.59 35.63
N THR A 572 7.33 -1.88 36.73
CA THR A 572 7.57 -1.24 38.04
C THR A 572 7.48 -2.23 39.21
N VAL A 573 8.06 -1.82 40.33
CA VAL A 573 7.99 -2.49 41.63
C VAL A 573 7.32 -1.60 42.68
N ARG A 574 6.89 -2.22 43.77
CA ARG A 574 6.57 -1.60 45.06
C ARG A 574 7.64 -2.02 46.05
N ILE A 575 8.11 -1.06 46.84
CA ILE A 575 9.11 -1.25 47.90
C ILE A 575 8.39 -1.05 49.22
N ASP A 576 8.38 -2.08 50.07
CA ASP A 576 7.78 -2.05 51.40
C ASP A 576 8.88 -2.00 52.47
N LEU A 577 8.78 -1.06 53.41
CA LEU A 577 9.56 -1.06 54.65
C LEU A 577 8.83 -1.91 55.68
N ILE A 578 9.48 -2.96 56.17
CA ILE A 578 8.91 -3.93 57.09
C ILE A 578 9.69 -3.90 58.40
N ARG A 579 9.01 -4.08 59.53
CA ARG A 579 9.60 -4.52 60.80
C ARG A 579 8.85 -5.74 61.30
N GLU A 580 9.56 -6.77 61.73
CA GLU A 580 8.97 -8.09 62.04
C GLU A 580 8.12 -8.60 60.85
N ASN A 581 6.80 -8.62 60.99
CA ASN A 581 5.83 -8.94 59.92
C ASN A 581 4.95 -7.74 59.51
N THR A 582 5.17 -6.55 60.06
CA THR A 582 4.35 -5.36 59.82
C THR A 582 4.95 -4.49 58.72
N VAL A 583 4.19 -4.24 57.65
CA VAL A 583 4.52 -3.18 56.68
C VAL A 583 4.27 -1.83 57.34
N LEU A 584 5.33 -1.02 57.47
CA LEU A 584 5.27 0.32 58.05
C LEU A 584 5.10 1.39 56.97
N GLU A 585 5.70 1.20 55.79
CA GLU A 585 5.58 2.08 54.63
C GLU A 585 5.59 1.28 53.32
N SER A 586 4.98 1.84 52.28
CA SER A 586 5.02 1.30 50.91
C SER A 586 5.21 2.43 49.89
N VAL A 587 6.16 2.28 48.98
CA VAL A 587 6.37 3.18 47.82
C VAL A 587 6.15 2.38 46.54
N GLY A 588 5.12 2.72 45.77
CA GLY A 588 4.75 2.02 44.53
C GLY A 588 5.14 2.78 43.26
N GLY A 589 5.27 2.06 42.15
CA GLY A 589 5.50 2.66 40.82
C GLY A 589 6.96 2.96 40.51
N ILE A 590 7.90 2.47 41.33
CA ILE A 590 9.34 2.61 41.08
C ILE A 590 9.71 1.75 39.85
N PRO A 591 10.42 2.27 38.83
CA PRO A 591 10.86 1.47 37.69
C PRO A 591 11.71 0.27 38.13
N VAL A 592 11.51 -0.92 37.54
CA VAL A 592 12.25 -2.13 37.93
C VAL A 592 13.75 -2.07 37.60
N GLY A 593 14.15 -1.12 36.75
CA GLY A 593 15.51 -0.91 36.26
C GLY A 593 15.81 -1.68 34.97
N PRO A 594 16.85 -1.29 34.20
CA PRO A 594 17.26 -1.97 32.99
C PRO A 594 18.28 -3.09 33.26
N GLY A 595 18.35 -4.07 32.36
CA GLY A 595 19.48 -5.01 32.30
C GLY A 595 19.56 -6.05 33.43
N GLY A 596 18.45 -6.38 34.09
CA GLY A 596 18.42 -7.40 35.15
C GLY A 596 18.73 -6.88 36.55
N SER A 597 18.79 -5.56 36.75
CA SER A 597 18.95 -4.94 38.07
C SER A 597 18.18 -3.62 38.18
N GLY A 598 17.92 -3.18 39.41
CA GLY A 598 17.28 -1.89 39.71
C GLY A 598 17.76 -1.31 41.03
N PHE A 599 17.51 -0.01 41.19
CA PHE A 599 18.00 0.80 42.31
C PHE A 599 17.02 1.91 42.68
N PHE A 600 16.94 2.22 43.97
CA PHE A 600 16.12 3.30 44.52
C PHE A 600 16.76 3.85 45.80
N GLU A 601 16.78 5.18 45.95
CA GLU A 601 17.22 5.84 47.18
C GLU A 601 16.00 6.27 48.01
N GLY A 602 15.70 5.51 49.07
CA GLY A 602 14.61 5.81 49.99
C GLY A 602 15.11 6.54 51.23
N THR A 603 14.45 7.61 51.67
CA THR A 603 14.74 8.20 52.99
C THR A 603 13.97 7.51 54.10
N LEU A 604 14.64 7.07 55.17
CA LEU A 604 13.98 6.47 56.33
C LEU A 604 13.03 7.49 57.02
N PRO A 605 11.73 7.22 57.17
CA PRO A 605 10.81 8.19 57.76
C PRO A 605 11.06 8.42 59.25
N TYR A 606 11.15 9.67 59.70
CA TYR A 606 11.26 10.04 61.13
C TYR A 606 10.11 9.58 62.03
N ARG A 607 9.04 9.01 61.47
CA ARG A 607 7.82 8.55 62.17
C ARG A 607 7.80 7.07 62.55
N ILE A 608 8.81 6.29 62.16
CA ILE A 608 8.93 4.88 62.56
C ILE A 608 9.59 4.77 63.95
N PRO A 609 9.29 3.74 64.76
CA PRO A 609 9.97 3.55 66.05
C PRO A 609 11.44 3.14 65.85
N ALA A 610 12.33 3.51 66.76
CA ALA A 610 13.71 3.01 66.74
C ALA A 610 13.81 1.51 67.07
N GLY A 611 14.91 0.87 66.69
CA GLY A 611 15.26 -0.51 67.02
C GLY A 611 15.54 -1.40 65.81
N ASP A 612 15.67 -2.69 66.09
CA ASP A 612 16.17 -3.70 65.15
C ASP A 612 15.04 -4.38 64.35
N GLU A 613 15.39 -5.42 63.59
CA GLU A 613 14.50 -6.25 62.77
C GLU A 613 13.79 -5.52 61.61
N TYR A 614 14.40 -4.46 61.08
CA TYR A 614 13.93 -3.82 59.85
C TYR A 614 14.38 -4.59 58.61
N ARG A 615 13.51 -4.66 57.60
CA ARG A 615 13.74 -5.33 56.31
C ARG A 615 13.12 -4.53 55.18
N ILE A 616 13.69 -4.64 53.98
CA ILE A 616 13.08 -4.15 52.74
C ILE A 616 12.52 -5.31 51.95
N ARG A 617 11.26 -5.22 51.53
CA ARG A 617 10.67 -6.11 50.53
C ARG A 617 10.47 -5.38 49.21
N VAL A 618 10.94 -5.97 48.12
CA VAL A 618 10.66 -5.49 46.75
C VAL A 618 9.68 -6.48 46.11
N THR A 619 8.56 -5.97 45.60
CA THR A 619 7.49 -6.75 44.94
C THR A 619 7.20 -6.17 43.56
N SER A 620 7.11 -6.98 42.50
CA SER A 620 6.63 -6.48 41.21
C SER A 620 5.16 -6.03 41.27
N THR A 621 4.84 -4.92 40.60
CA THR A 621 3.45 -4.46 40.44
C THR A 621 2.68 -5.29 39.38
N GLY A 622 3.38 -5.76 38.34
CA GLY A 622 2.80 -6.53 37.24
C GLY A 622 2.63 -8.02 37.56
N TYR A 623 3.47 -8.57 38.43
CA TYR A 623 3.40 -9.96 38.88
C TYR A 623 3.70 -10.05 40.39
N PRO A 624 2.71 -9.86 41.27
CA PRO A 624 2.93 -9.77 42.73
C PRO A 624 3.53 -11.02 43.40
N GLY A 625 3.54 -12.17 42.71
CA GLY A 625 4.25 -13.38 43.16
C GLY A 625 5.77 -13.30 42.99
N CYS A 626 6.27 -12.36 42.18
CA CYS A 626 7.68 -12.00 42.09
C CYS A 626 7.95 -10.95 43.17
N SER A 627 8.37 -11.42 44.34
CA SER A 627 8.73 -10.58 45.47
C SER A 627 9.86 -11.24 46.25
N ASP A 628 10.74 -10.42 46.80
CA ASP A 628 11.79 -10.87 47.72
C ASP A 628 11.99 -9.86 48.86
N THR A 629 12.55 -10.31 49.98
CA THR A 629 12.76 -9.53 51.21
C THR A 629 14.19 -9.71 51.71
N SER A 630 14.91 -8.62 51.98
CA SER A 630 16.30 -8.61 52.47
C SER A 630 16.57 -9.68 53.53
N ASP A 631 17.51 -10.59 53.25
CA ASP A 631 17.95 -11.73 54.07
C ASP A 631 18.45 -11.31 55.46
N THR A 632 19.25 -10.25 55.51
CA THR A 632 19.80 -9.69 56.76
C THR A 632 18.93 -8.52 57.22
N PRO A 633 18.38 -8.54 58.45
CA PRO A 633 17.69 -7.37 58.97
C PRO A 633 18.71 -6.26 59.31
N PHE A 634 18.29 -5.01 59.16
CA PHE A 634 19.07 -3.82 59.56
C PHE A 634 18.44 -3.14 60.79
N THR A 635 19.16 -2.20 61.38
CA THR A 635 18.70 -1.47 62.57
C THR A 635 18.43 -0.01 62.24
N VAL A 636 17.30 0.51 62.73
CA VAL A 636 16.94 1.93 62.64
C VAL A 636 17.23 2.62 63.96
N ARG A 637 18.25 3.48 63.97
CA ARG A 637 18.56 4.36 65.09
C ARG A 637 17.72 5.65 65.04
N SER A 638 17.56 6.28 66.20
CA SER A 638 16.95 7.61 66.29
C SER A 638 17.73 8.63 65.47
N ALA A 639 17.08 9.67 64.94
CA ALA A 639 17.76 10.79 64.30
C ALA A 639 18.46 11.74 65.30
N LEU A 640 18.41 11.42 66.60
CA LEU A 640 19.02 12.13 67.72
C LEU A 640 19.94 11.17 68.49
N THR A 641 21.01 11.69 69.06
CA THR A 641 21.89 10.95 69.98
C THR A 641 22.34 11.88 71.09
N VAL A 642 22.05 11.56 72.36
CA VAL A 642 22.56 12.29 73.51
C VAL A 642 24.07 12.02 73.61
N THR A 643 24.87 13.09 73.72
CA THR A 643 26.34 12.98 73.78
C THR A 643 26.93 13.56 75.06
N GLU A 644 26.14 14.29 75.85
CA GLU A 644 26.47 14.66 77.23
C GLU A 644 25.17 15.00 77.99
N PRO A 645 24.92 14.45 79.19
CA PRO A 645 25.64 13.34 79.81
C PRO A 645 25.24 12.02 79.14
N ASP A 646 26.18 11.09 79.02
CA ASP A 646 25.99 9.78 78.40
C ASP A 646 26.40 8.61 79.30
N GLY A 647 27.17 8.86 80.37
CA GLY A 647 27.47 7.83 81.36
C GLY A 647 28.57 8.19 82.36
N GLY A 648 28.26 8.05 83.66
CA GLY A 648 29.25 8.13 84.73
C GLY A 648 29.76 9.54 85.07
N GLU A 649 29.23 10.59 84.45
CA GLU A 649 29.55 11.97 84.82
C GLU A 649 29.09 12.28 86.25
N ILE A 650 29.79 13.19 86.92
CA ILE A 650 29.41 13.68 88.26
C ILE A 650 29.05 15.16 88.15
N TRP A 651 27.76 15.46 88.33
CA TRP A 651 27.15 16.77 88.17
C TRP A 651 26.74 17.36 89.53
N PRO A 652 27.47 18.34 90.10
CA PRO A 652 27.14 18.90 91.41
C PRO A 652 25.81 19.66 91.44
N PRO A 653 24.98 19.51 92.49
CA PRO A 653 23.85 20.41 92.73
C PRO A 653 24.29 21.88 92.73
N GLY A 654 23.57 22.73 91.99
CA GLY A 654 23.93 24.14 91.81
C GLY A 654 25.00 24.41 90.73
N SER A 655 25.61 23.38 90.12
CA SER A 655 26.59 23.58 89.05
C SER A 655 25.94 23.95 87.72
N PHE A 656 26.70 24.67 86.89
CA PHE A 656 26.38 24.87 85.48
C PHE A 656 26.96 23.72 84.66
N GLN A 657 26.11 23.08 83.86
CA GLN A 657 26.41 21.95 82.99
C GLN A 657 25.89 22.24 81.58
N THR A 658 26.20 21.38 80.61
CA THR A 658 25.68 21.50 79.24
C THR A 658 25.21 20.15 78.76
N ILE A 659 23.92 20.04 78.46
CA ILE A 659 23.39 18.89 77.72
C ILE A 659 23.83 19.05 76.27
N ARG A 660 24.36 17.99 75.66
CA ARG A 660 24.77 17.94 74.25
C ARG A 660 24.07 16.80 73.53
N TRP A 661 23.73 17.02 72.27
CA TRP A 661 23.21 15.97 71.39
C TRP A 661 23.68 16.18 69.96
N ASN A 662 23.85 15.09 69.24
CA ASN A 662 24.06 15.06 67.81
C ASN A 662 22.71 14.78 67.12
N TYR A 663 22.57 15.18 65.86
CA TYR A 663 21.35 14.91 65.08
C TYR A 663 21.62 14.72 63.59
N HIS A 664 20.89 13.79 62.96
CA HIS A 664 20.99 13.51 61.52
C HIS A 664 19.88 14.22 60.73
N ARG A 665 20.28 14.89 59.63
CA ARG A 665 19.44 15.65 58.69
C ARG A 665 18.45 16.65 59.33
N ASP A 666 17.14 16.41 59.26
CA ASP A 666 16.06 17.31 59.75
C ASP A 666 15.04 16.56 60.61
N PRO A 667 15.33 16.34 61.91
CA PRO A 667 14.35 15.84 62.86
C PRO A 667 13.29 16.91 63.23
N GLY A 668 13.24 18.07 62.58
CA GLY A 668 12.48 19.25 63.01
C GLY A 668 13.36 20.28 63.73
N SER A 669 12.82 21.49 63.90
CA SER A 669 13.57 22.66 64.36
C SER A 669 13.83 22.73 65.87
N SER A 670 13.18 21.90 66.69
CA SER A 670 13.31 21.95 68.15
C SER A 670 13.07 20.61 68.85
N VAL A 671 13.56 20.55 70.10
CA VAL A 671 13.52 19.38 70.99
C VAL A 671 12.83 19.68 72.33
N LEU A 672 12.28 18.61 72.89
CA LEU A 672 11.89 18.42 74.28
C LEU A 672 13.05 17.72 74.99
N ILE A 673 13.51 18.30 76.09
CA ILE A 673 14.51 17.72 76.99
C ILE A 673 13.78 17.30 78.27
N GLU A 674 13.91 16.04 78.66
CA GLU A 674 13.42 15.52 79.94
C GLU A 674 14.59 15.04 80.80
N ALA A 675 14.61 15.43 82.07
CA ALA A 675 15.51 14.87 83.06
C ALA A 675 14.77 13.78 83.85
N LEU A 676 15.40 12.61 83.99
CA LEU A 676 14.84 11.45 84.66
C LEU A 676 15.66 11.06 85.89
N ARG A 677 14.99 10.44 86.86
CA ARG A 677 15.59 9.63 87.92
C ARG A 677 14.95 8.24 87.87
N GLY A 678 15.75 7.21 87.59
CA GLY A 678 15.24 5.91 87.16
C GLY A 678 14.27 6.06 85.99
N THR A 679 13.07 5.50 86.11
CA THR A 679 12.01 5.61 85.10
C THR A 679 11.19 6.91 85.15
N SER A 680 11.35 7.74 86.19
CA SER A 680 10.47 8.88 86.46
C SER A 680 11.03 10.19 85.91
N VAL A 681 10.25 10.91 85.09
CA VAL A 681 10.58 12.26 84.63
C VAL A 681 10.39 13.25 85.78
N ILE A 682 11.48 13.91 86.19
CA ILE A 682 11.51 14.87 87.30
C ILE A 682 11.50 16.34 86.84
N ALA A 683 11.93 16.60 85.60
CA ALA A 683 11.86 17.93 84.99
C ALA A 683 11.75 17.82 83.46
N ARG A 684 11.16 18.84 82.83
CA ARG A 684 11.08 18.94 81.36
C ARG A 684 11.18 20.38 80.87
N VAL A 685 11.79 20.56 79.71
CA VAL A 685 11.97 21.84 79.00
C VAL A 685 11.72 21.59 77.52
N SER A 686 10.84 22.36 76.88
CA SER A 686 10.38 22.10 75.50
C SER A 686 10.56 23.32 74.59
N GLY A 687 10.68 23.07 73.29
CA GLY A 687 10.85 24.12 72.27
C GLY A 687 12.28 24.64 72.16
N ILE A 688 13.28 23.91 72.69
CA ILE A 688 14.69 24.27 72.56
C ILE A 688 15.13 24.08 71.12
N PRO A 689 15.78 25.05 70.45
CA PRO A 689 16.26 24.89 69.08
C PRO A 689 17.18 23.66 68.95
N ILE A 690 16.99 22.86 67.90
CA ILE A 690 17.70 21.58 67.74
C ILE A 690 19.23 21.74 67.56
N GLY A 691 19.70 22.93 67.19
CA GLY A 691 21.10 23.25 66.96
C GLY A 691 21.40 23.63 65.51
N SER A 692 22.63 23.40 65.09
CA SER A 692 23.11 23.70 63.73
C SER A 692 24.28 22.80 63.35
N GLY A 693 24.36 22.37 62.09
CA GLY A 693 25.46 21.53 61.63
C GLY A 693 25.48 20.13 62.26
N GLY A 694 24.30 19.54 62.51
CA GLY A 694 24.16 18.19 63.08
C GLY A 694 24.49 18.09 64.58
N ASN A 695 24.67 19.23 65.26
CA ASN A 695 25.02 19.30 66.68
C ASN A 695 24.13 20.33 67.39
N GLY A 696 23.67 19.99 68.59
CA GLY A 696 22.87 20.86 69.46
C GLY A 696 23.35 20.80 70.91
N SER A 697 23.01 21.84 71.67
CA SER A 697 23.30 21.87 73.11
C SER A 697 22.34 22.76 73.87
N TYR A 698 22.18 22.48 75.16
CA TYR A 698 21.36 23.26 76.07
C TYR A 698 22.11 23.52 77.39
N PRO A 699 22.34 24.78 77.77
CA PRO A 699 22.96 25.11 79.05
C PRO A 699 21.98 24.84 80.20
N LEU A 700 22.39 24.01 81.16
CA LEU A 700 21.56 23.62 82.30
C LEU A 700 22.28 23.95 83.61
N THR A 701 21.68 24.80 84.44
CA THR A 701 22.06 24.86 85.85
C THR A 701 21.33 23.76 86.61
N VAL A 702 22.06 22.79 87.17
CA VAL A 702 21.49 21.74 88.01
C VAL A 702 20.88 22.39 89.26
N PRO A 703 19.58 22.21 89.57
CA PRO A 703 18.98 22.83 90.74
C PRO A 703 19.72 22.44 92.04
N ALA A 704 19.97 23.41 92.91
CA ALA A 704 20.67 23.16 94.19
C ALA A 704 19.88 22.26 95.16
N ALA A 705 18.59 22.08 94.92
CA ALA A 705 17.71 21.17 95.65
C ALA A 705 17.53 19.79 94.98
N THR A 706 18.22 19.50 93.87
CA THR A 706 18.23 18.15 93.29
C THR A 706 18.93 17.22 94.26
N LEU A 707 18.22 16.16 94.69
CA LEU A 707 18.77 15.13 95.57
C LEU A 707 20.01 14.47 94.95
N PRO A 708 21.02 14.10 95.73
CA PRO A 708 22.10 13.25 95.25
C PRO A 708 21.61 11.87 94.81
N GLY A 709 22.35 11.22 93.92
CA GLY A 709 22.12 9.85 93.48
C GLY A 709 22.75 9.53 92.12
N GLY A 710 22.96 8.25 91.83
CA GLY A 710 23.55 7.76 90.57
C GLY A 710 22.54 7.48 89.45
N GLU A 711 21.24 7.58 89.73
CA GLU A 711 20.14 7.03 88.91
C GLU A 711 19.64 7.99 87.81
N TYR A 712 20.44 8.97 87.39
CA TYR A 712 19.97 10.06 86.52
C TYR A 712 20.26 9.81 85.04
N ARG A 713 19.32 10.19 84.17
CA ARG A 713 19.47 10.18 82.71
C ARG A 713 18.83 11.42 82.08
N ILE A 714 19.36 11.87 80.95
CA ILE A 714 18.73 12.90 80.12
C ILE A 714 18.14 12.24 78.88
N ARG A 715 16.89 12.57 78.56
CA ARG A 715 16.23 12.20 77.30
C ARG A 715 16.05 13.45 76.43
N VAL A 716 16.35 13.32 75.15
CA VAL A 716 16.13 14.37 74.14
C VAL A 716 15.20 13.82 73.05
N THR A 717 14.10 14.51 72.78
CA THR A 717 13.03 14.09 71.88
C THR A 717 12.68 15.22 70.91
N SER A 718 12.56 14.96 69.61
CA SER A 718 12.06 15.95 68.66
C SER A 718 10.61 16.35 68.96
N THR A 719 10.31 17.66 68.92
CA THR A 719 8.91 18.13 69.07
C THR A 719 8.08 17.95 67.79
N ARG A 720 8.71 17.63 66.65
CA ARG A 720 8.05 17.40 65.35
C ARG A 720 7.80 15.92 65.09
N TYR A 721 8.71 15.07 65.55
CA TYR A 721 8.70 13.62 65.36
C TYR A 721 9.02 12.93 66.70
N PRO A 722 8.03 12.67 67.57
CA PRO A 722 8.28 12.13 68.92
C PRO A 722 8.97 10.76 68.96
N THR A 723 8.94 10.02 67.84
CA THR A 723 9.70 8.78 67.59
C THR A 723 11.21 9.00 67.43
N CYS A 724 11.63 10.18 66.99
CA CYS A 724 13.02 10.64 67.13
C CYS A 724 13.23 11.06 68.58
N THR A 725 13.54 10.08 69.43
CA THR A 725 13.90 10.26 70.83
C THR A 725 15.15 9.47 71.14
N ASP A 726 15.96 9.95 72.06
CA ASP A 726 17.14 9.25 72.57
C ASP A 726 17.40 9.58 74.05
N ILE A 727 18.15 8.76 74.75
CA ILE A 727 18.41 8.87 76.19
C ILE A 727 19.84 8.43 76.53
N SER A 728 20.50 9.13 77.47
CA SER A 728 21.84 8.80 77.99
C SER A 728 22.05 7.28 78.10
N ASN A 729 23.07 6.75 77.43
CA ASN A 729 23.35 5.31 77.32
C ASN A 729 23.48 4.64 78.70
N SER A 730 24.20 5.29 79.60
CA SER A 730 24.33 4.93 81.01
C SER A 730 23.80 6.04 81.92
N GLU A 731 23.79 5.78 83.22
CA GLU A 731 23.33 6.73 84.23
C GLU A 731 24.48 7.64 84.68
N PHE A 732 24.15 8.89 85.02
CA PHE A 732 25.09 9.86 85.57
C PHE A 732 24.73 10.20 87.01
N THR A 733 25.72 10.65 87.78
CA THR A 733 25.56 10.96 89.20
C THR A 733 25.29 12.44 89.39
N VAL A 734 24.19 12.78 90.07
CA VAL A 734 24.06 14.10 90.69
C VAL A 734 24.74 14.05 92.05
N GLY A 735 25.80 14.84 92.23
CA GLY A 735 26.67 14.80 93.39
C GLY A 735 27.93 15.65 93.21
N ASN A 736 28.61 15.98 94.29
CA ASN A 736 29.86 16.74 94.27
C ASN A 736 31.05 15.76 94.23
N PRO A 737 32.07 15.91 93.36
CA PRO A 737 33.24 15.01 93.35
C PRO A 737 34.02 14.98 94.68
N ALA A 738 33.88 15.99 95.55
CA ALA A 738 34.41 15.93 96.91
C ALA A 738 33.69 14.89 97.82
N GLN A 739 32.48 14.45 97.46
CA GLN A 739 31.71 13.44 98.20
C GLN A 739 32.14 12.00 97.90
N THR A 740 32.89 11.76 96.82
CA THR A 740 33.41 10.43 96.47
C THR A 740 34.91 10.29 96.70
N ALA A 741 35.65 11.38 96.88
CA ALA A 741 37.08 11.32 97.19
C ALA A 741 37.33 10.86 98.64
N CYS A 742 38.14 9.82 98.83
CA CYS A 742 38.76 9.49 100.13
C CYS A 742 40.23 9.09 99.95
N THR A 743 41.07 9.25 100.98
CA THR A 743 42.51 8.88 100.97
C THR A 743 42.86 7.75 101.94
N ALA A 744 41.90 7.28 102.73
CA ALA A 744 41.99 6.09 103.59
C ALA A 744 40.59 5.58 103.92
N ASP A 745 40.44 4.27 104.18
CA ASP A 745 39.15 3.57 104.28
C ASP A 745 38.18 4.17 105.31
N TRP A 746 38.69 4.65 106.45
CA TRP A 746 37.89 5.27 107.50
C TRP A 746 37.13 6.53 107.06
N GLN A 747 37.56 7.15 105.96
CA GLN A 747 36.89 8.31 105.37
C GLN A 747 35.74 7.92 104.45
N CYS A 748 35.45 6.64 104.23
CA CYS A 748 34.48 6.17 103.24
C CYS A 748 33.37 5.37 103.97
N VAL A 749 32.11 5.81 103.89
CA VAL A 749 30.94 5.27 104.63
C VAL A 749 29.78 4.94 103.68
N ALA A 750 28.77 4.22 104.17
CA ALA A 750 27.56 3.90 103.40
C ALA A 750 26.84 5.17 102.88
N ALA A 751 26.43 5.16 101.62
CA ALA A 751 25.75 6.28 100.96
C ALA A 751 24.35 6.58 101.52
N GLN A 752 23.73 5.60 102.18
CA GLN A 752 22.39 5.68 102.78
C GLN A 752 22.31 4.80 104.02
N CYS A 753 21.37 5.12 104.93
CA CYS A 753 21.32 4.55 106.28
C CYS A 753 20.86 3.08 106.35
N CYS A 754 20.16 2.60 105.30
CA CYS A 754 19.64 1.24 105.19
C CYS A 754 19.77 0.78 103.74
N HIS A 755 19.99 -0.52 103.50
CA HIS A 755 20.03 -1.12 102.16
C HIS A 755 21.07 -0.45 101.25
N ALA A 756 22.27 -0.27 101.78
CA ALA A 756 23.29 0.52 101.12
C ALA A 756 23.96 -0.26 99.98
N THR A 757 23.92 0.33 98.79
CA THR A 757 24.51 -0.23 97.55
C THR A 757 25.79 0.49 97.11
N GLY A 758 26.17 1.57 97.78
CA GLY A 758 27.32 2.41 97.45
C GLY A 758 27.89 3.15 98.65
N CYS A 759 29.02 3.84 98.42
CA CYS A 759 29.81 4.51 99.46
C CYS A 759 30.09 5.98 99.12
N ILE A 760 30.15 6.84 100.13
CA ILE A 760 30.48 8.27 100.06
C ILE A 760 31.49 8.63 101.14
N ASN A 761 32.05 9.84 101.11
CA ASN A 761 32.98 10.29 102.14
C ASN A 761 32.25 10.60 103.46
N ALA A 762 32.82 10.18 104.59
CA ALA A 762 32.31 10.31 105.96
C ALA A 762 31.89 11.74 106.34
N LEU A 763 32.55 12.76 105.76
CA LEU A 763 32.19 14.18 105.94
C LEU A 763 30.80 14.55 105.40
N PHE A 764 30.18 13.67 104.62
CA PHE A 764 28.87 13.84 104.00
C PHE A 764 27.89 12.70 104.35
N GLN A 765 28.18 11.94 105.40
CA GLN A 765 27.29 10.87 105.88
C GLN A 765 25.87 11.43 106.13
N PRO A 766 24.80 10.79 105.63
CA PRO A 766 23.44 11.19 105.97
C PRO A 766 23.18 11.01 107.46
N ASP A 767 22.37 11.89 108.06
CA ASP A 767 21.94 11.74 109.45
C ASP A 767 20.98 10.55 109.58
N CYS A 768 21.48 9.47 110.18
CA CYS A 768 20.71 8.24 110.43
C CYS A 768 20.00 8.23 111.79
N THR A 769 20.00 9.34 112.53
CA THR A 769 19.44 9.42 113.88
C THR A 769 17.93 9.15 113.87
N GLY A 770 17.52 8.00 114.42
CA GLY A 770 16.12 7.58 114.52
C GLY A 770 15.58 6.82 113.31
N ILE A 771 16.40 6.53 112.30
CA ILE A 771 16.02 5.65 111.18
C ILE A 771 16.14 4.19 111.62
N ALA A 772 15.08 3.39 111.38
CA ALA A 772 15.05 1.95 111.63
C ALA A 772 14.96 1.20 110.29
N CYS A 773 15.95 0.37 110.00
CA CYS A 773 15.99 -0.46 108.79
C CYS A 773 15.11 -1.71 108.92
N THR A 774 14.68 -2.28 107.79
CA THR A 774 14.08 -3.62 107.79
C THR A 774 15.17 -4.68 107.90
N LEU A 775 14.79 -5.93 108.22
CA LEU A 775 15.72 -7.06 108.34
C LEU A 775 15.99 -7.77 107.00
N GLU A 776 15.63 -7.15 105.87
CA GLU A 776 15.75 -7.74 104.53
C GLU A 776 17.08 -7.31 103.88
N CYS A 777 18.09 -8.18 103.93
CA CYS A 777 19.37 -7.96 103.26
C CYS A 777 19.15 -7.82 101.75
N SER A 778 19.44 -6.65 101.17
CA SER A 778 19.20 -6.39 99.74
C SER A 778 20.35 -5.65 99.03
N GLY A 779 21.22 -4.95 99.77
CA GLY A 779 22.45 -4.34 99.25
C GLY A 779 23.72 -5.13 99.62
N PRO A 780 24.82 -4.98 98.85
CA PRO A 780 26.12 -5.61 99.14
C PRO A 780 26.84 -5.10 100.40
N LEU A 781 26.32 -4.06 101.06
CA LEU A 781 26.81 -3.61 102.39
C LEU A 781 25.93 -4.13 103.54
N ASP A 782 24.75 -4.69 103.25
CA ASP A 782 23.85 -5.20 104.29
C ASP A 782 24.40 -6.49 104.91
N CYS A 783 24.01 -6.74 106.16
CA CYS A 783 24.18 -8.04 106.83
C CYS A 783 25.63 -8.58 106.89
N GLY A 784 26.64 -7.74 106.64
CA GLY A 784 28.06 -8.12 106.61
C GLY A 784 28.60 -8.57 105.26
N ALA A 785 27.83 -8.45 104.17
CA ALA A 785 28.23 -8.87 102.82
C ALA A 785 29.38 -8.03 102.20
N GLY A 786 29.73 -6.90 102.81
CA GLY A 786 30.77 -5.99 102.35
C GLY A 786 30.94 -4.79 103.27
N HIS A 787 31.88 -3.91 102.95
CA HIS A 787 32.13 -2.67 103.67
C HIS A 787 32.56 -1.54 102.71
N CYS A 788 32.57 -0.31 103.19
CA CYS A 788 33.12 0.82 102.43
C CYS A 788 34.62 0.98 102.70
N GLY A 789 35.38 1.29 101.65
CA GLY A 789 36.81 1.57 101.73
C GLY A 789 37.30 2.49 100.62
N CYS A 790 38.60 2.77 100.62
CA CYS A 790 39.28 3.69 99.71
C CYS A 790 40.01 2.90 98.62
N VAL A 791 39.48 2.92 97.41
CA VAL A 791 40.11 2.28 96.25
C VAL A 791 40.49 3.36 95.24
N ASN A 792 41.79 3.47 94.93
CA ASN A 792 42.34 4.45 93.98
C ASN A 792 41.86 5.91 94.21
N GLY A 793 41.77 6.33 95.47
CA GLY A 793 41.32 7.67 95.85
C GLY A 793 39.79 7.86 95.93
N THR A 794 39.02 6.79 95.74
CA THR A 794 37.54 6.85 95.64
C THR A 794 36.87 5.97 96.70
N CYS A 795 35.75 6.44 97.25
CA CYS A 795 34.86 5.67 98.12
C CYS A 795 34.25 4.52 97.31
N THR A 796 34.49 3.27 97.71
CA THR A 796 34.05 2.08 96.96
C THR A 796 33.56 0.98 97.90
N VAL A 797 32.59 0.20 97.46
CA VAL A 797 32.14 -1.03 98.14
C VAL A 797 33.20 -2.10 97.94
N ILE A 798 33.79 -2.57 99.03
CA ILE A 798 34.70 -3.71 99.06
C ILE A 798 33.88 -4.93 99.53
N PRO A 799 33.61 -5.92 98.67
CA PRO A 799 32.90 -7.14 99.06
C PRO A 799 33.61 -7.87 100.20
N GLY A 800 32.84 -8.52 101.06
CA GLY A 800 33.37 -9.45 102.06
C GLY A 800 33.90 -10.72 101.39
N PRO A 801 34.72 -11.53 102.11
CA PRO A 801 34.94 -12.91 101.72
C PRO A 801 33.60 -13.67 101.76
N ALA A 802 33.31 -14.41 100.69
CA ALA A 802 32.09 -15.20 100.51
C ALA A 802 32.09 -16.52 101.30
#